data_AF-A0A4Y8UP82-F1
#
_entry.id   AF-A0A4Y8UP82-F1
#
_cell.length_a   1.000
_cell.length_b   1.000
_cell.length_c   1.000
_cell.angle_alpha   90.00
_cell.angle_beta   90.00
_cell.angle_gamma   90.00
#
_symmetry.space_group_name_H-M   'P 1'
#
loop_
_entity.id
_entity.type
_entity.pdbx_description
1 polymer ?
#
loop_
_entity_poly.entity_id
_entity_poly.type
_entity_poly.pdbx_seq_one_letter_code
_entity_poly.pdbx_strand_id
1 'polypeptide(L)'
;MLLGLPAVLRGDAVVVGDELVPFFDWHSQLLDQAAGEFNELVHGYEFRVRHAFLTTWLRYYLVLPFAILVVIPTLFWVAYLTVARFTAAVFTSVSAQAVYLATFFPVALIYLIMVYAKITHFYTLVLGLVLLTVSVLWMLYALLFAGRRWWRPMAVACVATLLNPAIHYLVLFSLFFAMTCVTLLVGEIGYWLRRGGPARLRALPARAVALVRGGRRLRRVGAWLRTWSGTTTGRVALSAGMYAVLTLVPYALFVKYVALAGVTNLTDTVPGDFHFSQDASVSWLHLLSWDLAGTTDKILFGDYLAKVPRYPDAAYSLLLFVPLIVPGVRRRLLPTRPHRQLLGVVYVTVTFAMWATIGYGEPLWFPTFRRTLAALAITANASGSPLGDLVVTAAGTVVQILRFPHRFQLILFALAPLVMSLTLALLIDAVSGRWLRPAARPARPPRTGTPPATTRARRAVTARAARLLRGEHVVTLLATACVAAVFFTPFWSNAPYRDVFGSGNMAGFLSPFPLHDLTELKEALDDLPTGKTVVLPPTETAKLVADSNGVDHKFIDRFFIYYLEKPSYYYGLTGDVKNKFDVFLILRGMYYQQDWWINVARDIDVRYVVVNRRIHSNRGVGAEYLPNVESYVEPGLRRLPDDVALRFENASYALYEITDRAPADRPTLLVDSSWQTYLELVFHRRNLSRCYTFEFTPYVDPGRVAPGTPFTLLTDDAGTSALNRYLFQHPEAFAGPDPRMFAFNRTSSRPTTTCRRCSGPSCCSRTPSGTAPR
;
A
#
# COMPACT_ATOMS: atom_id res chain seq x y z
N MET A 1 -23.86 10.47 -4.45
CA MET A 1 -23.13 11.20 -3.40
C MET A 1 -23.74 12.57 -3.09
N LEU A 2 -23.77 13.53 -4.03
CA LEU A 2 -24.25 14.91 -3.76
C LEU A 2 -25.67 14.97 -3.16
N LEU A 3 -26.58 14.11 -3.61
CA LEU A 3 -27.96 14.04 -3.09
C LEU A 3 -28.05 13.57 -1.62
N GLY A 4 -27.05 12.83 -1.14
CA GLY A 4 -27.03 12.32 0.23
C GLY A 4 -26.27 13.22 1.23
N LEU A 5 -25.61 14.29 0.76
CA LEU A 5 -24.86 15.21 1.60
C LEU A 5 -25.70 15.82 2.75
N PRO A 6 -26.96 16.24 2.55
CA PRO A 6 -27.75 16.81 3.64
C PRO A 6 -27.96 15.82 4.80
N ALA A 7 -28.22 14.55 4.51
CA ALA A 7 -28.37 13.51 5.53
C ALA A 7 -27.06 13.26 6.29
N VAL A 8 -25.93 13.28 5.58
CA VAL A 8 -24.60 13.14 6.21
C VAL A 8 -24.28 14.32 7.13
N LEU A 9 -24.61 15.55 6.72
CA LEU A 9 -24.38 16.75 7.53
C LEU A 9 -25.25 16.80 8.79
N ARG A 10 -26.46 16.22 8.74
CA ARG A 10 -27.33 16.08 9.91
C ARG A 10 -26.92 14.95 10.85
N GLY A 11 -26.04 14.05 10.41
CA GLY A 11 -25.67 12.85 11.17
C GLY A 11 -26.64 11.68 11.01
N ASP A 12 -27.62 11.77 10.10
CA ASP A 12 -28.60 10.70 9.86
C ASP A 12 -28.00 9.52 9.07
N ALA A 13 -26.93 9.80 8.31
CA ALA A 13 -26.27 8.84 7.45
C ALA A 13 -24.76 9.12 7.37
N VAL A 14 -23.99 8.16 6.86
CA VAL A 14 -22.55 8.30 6.74
C VAL A 14 -21.99 7.65 5.49
N VAL A 15 -21.01 8.29 4.84
CA VAL A 15 -20.24 7.65 3.77
C VAL A 15 -19.23 6.70 4.41
N VAL A 16 -19.41 5.41 4.19
CA VAL A 16 -18.60 4.35 4.78
C VAL A 16 -18.22 3.33 3.70
N GLY A 17 -17.04 2.74 3.84
CA GLY A 17 -16.60 1.62 3.02
C GLY A 17 -15.38 0.95 3.65
N ASP A 18 -15.06 -0.28 3.26
CA ASP A 18 -13.97 -1.15 3.76
C ASP A 18 -13.02 -0.49 4.79
N GLU A 19 -12.02 0.29 4.38
CA GLU A 19 -11.05 0.94 5.31
C GLU A 19 -11.31 2.44 5.55
N LEU A 20 -12.46 2.94 5.12
CA LEU A 20 -12.96 4.30 5.31
C LEU A 20 -13.90 4.34 6.52
N VAL A 21 -13.31 4.34 7.71
CA VAL A 21 -14.05 4.43 8.98
C VAL A 21 -14.10 5.89 9.42
N PRO A 22 -15.30 6.50 9.52
CA PRO A 22 -15.45 7.96 9.62
C PRO A 22 -15.78 8.47 11.02
N PHE A 23 -15.84 7.58 12.01
CA PHE A 23 -16.02 7.90 13.42
C PHE A 23 -14.66 7.98 14.11
N PHE A 24 -14.50 9.02 14.92
CA PHE A 24 -13.25 9.30 15.60
C PHE A 24 -13.49 10.00 16.93
N ASP A 25 -13.03 9.38 18.00
CA ASP A 25 -12.83 10.01 19.31
C ASP A 25 -11.33 10.28 19.51
N TRP A 26 -11.00 11.53 19.79
CA TRP A 26 -9.61 11.98 19.88
C TRP A 26 -8.92 11.53 21.17
N HIS A 27 -9.67 11.24 22.23
CA HIS A 27 -9.11 10.68 23.46
C HIS A 27 -8.70 9.23 23.21
N SER A 28 -9.67 8.34 23.00
CA SER A 28 -9.43 6.90 22.89
C SER A 28 -8.69 6.47 21.62
N GLN A 29 -8.84 7.19 20.51
CA GLN A 29 -8.30 6.75 19.20
C GLN A 29 -7.05 7.51 18.76
N LEU A 30 -6.75 8.68 19.33
CA LEU A 30 -5.54 9.44 18.98
C LEU A 30 -4.58 9.59 20.16
N LEU A 31 -5.03 10.03 21.33
CA LEU A 31 -4.13 10.27 22.45
C LEU A 31 -3.63 8.98 23.08
N ASP A 32 -4.53 8.07 23.45
CA ASP A 32 -4.17 6.80 24.11
C ASP A 32 -3.30 5.95 23.16
N GLN A 33 -3.63 5.97 21.87
CA GLN A 33 -2.84 5.29 20.83
C GLN A 33 -1.48 5.95 20.57
N ALA A 34 -1.38 7.28 20.67
CA ALA A 34 -0.11 8.01 20.53
C ALA A 34 0.79 7.85 21.76
N ALA A 35 0.21 7.68 22.95
CA ALA A 35 0.92 7.36 24.19
C ALA A 35 1.48 5.92 24.18
N GLY A 36 0.98 5.08 23.27
CA GLY A 36 1.42 3.72 23.10
C GLY A 36 0.71 2.72 24.00
N GLU A 37 -0.45 3.12 24.53
CA GLU A 37 -1.21 2.36 25.49
C GLU A 37 -2.05 1.25 24.81
N PHE A 38 -2.42 0.25 25.59
CA PHE A 38 -3.31 -0.81 25.16
C PHE A 38 -4.71 -0.23 24.89
N ASN A 39 -5.26 -0.46 23.70
CA ASN A 39 -6.59 0.05 23.37
C ASN A 39 -7.66 -0.97 23.71
N GLU A 40 -8.48 -0.67 24.71
CA GLU A 40 -9.59 -1.53 25.13
C GLU A 40 -10.68 -1.69 24.06
N LEU A 41 -10.85 -0.71 23.16
CA LEU A 41 -11.86 -0.77 22.08
C LEU A 41 -11.59 -1.91 21.11
N VAL A 42 -10.32 -2.20 20.81
CA VAL A 42 -9.92 -3.26 19.87
C VAL A 42 -9.26 -4.45 20.55
N HIS A 43 -9.10 -4.37 21.88
CA HIS A 43 -8.39 -5.31 22.74
C HIS A 43 -6.99 -5.65 22.19
N GLY A 44 -6.20 -4.62 21.87
CA GLY A 44 -4.87 -4.80 21.30
C GLY A 44 -4.12 -3.50 21.05
N TYR A 45 -2.87 -3.63 20.63
CA TYR A 45 -2.03 -2.49 20.25
C TYR A 45 -2.30 -2.09 18.79
N GLU A 46 -2.91 -0.93 18.58
CA GLU A 46 -3.21 -0.44 17.25
C GLU A 46 -2.09 0.47 16.71
N PHE A 47 -1.45 0.06 15.61
CA PHE A 47 -0.37 0.83 14.98
C PHE A 47 -0.87 1.86 13.94
N ARG A 48 -2.09 1.70 13.41
CA ARG A 48 -2.51 2.38 12.17
C ARG A 48 -2.93 3.85 12.36
N VAL A 49 -3.43 4.26 13.53
CA VAL A 49 -3.87 5.65 13.78
C VAL A 49 -2.70 6.57 14.14
N ARG A 50 -1.52 6.02 14.47
CA ARG A 50 -0.31 6.81 14.83
C ARG A 50 0.28 7.64 13.68
N HIS A 51 -0.22 7.54 12.44
CA HIS A 51 0.51 8.05 11.28
C HIS A 51 0.11 9.41 10.73
N ALA A 52 -1.07 9.97 11.04
CA ALA A 52 -1.33 11.38 10.81
C ALA A 52 -2.65 11.85 11.42
N PHE A 53 -2.60 12.88 12.26
CA PHE A 53 -3.79 13.68 12.60
C PHE A 53 -4.60 14.06 11.35
N LEU A 54 -3.91 14.40 10.26
CA LEU A 54 -4.51 14.78 8.99
C LEU A 54 -5.23 13.61 8.27
N THR A 55 -4.76 12.36 8.41
CA THR A 55 -5.51 11.19 7.88
C THR A 55 -6.84 11.05 8.58
N THR A 56 -6.82 11.19 9.91
CA THR A 56 -7.98 10.99 10.75
C THR A 56 -9.00 12.11 10.53
N TRP A 57 -8.52 13.36 10.46
CA TRP A 57 -9.36 14.52 10.20
C TRP A 57 -10.04 14.50 8.82
N LEU A 58 -9.33 14.13 7.75
CA LEU A 58 -9.91 14.07 6.40
C LEU A 58 -10.89 12.90 6.20
N ARG A 59 -10.88 11.92 7.10
CA ARG A 59 -11.79 10.78 7.09
C ARG A 59 -13.02 10.99 7.97
N TYR A 60 -13.00 11.99 8.84
CA TYR A 60 -14.12 12.31 9.72
C TYR A 60 -15.40 12.55 8.92
N TYR A 61 -16.52 11.98 9.37
CA TYR A 61 -17.74 11.86 8.57
C TYR A 61 -18.27 13.19 8.00
N LEU A 62 -18.13 14.31 8.73
CA LEU A 62 -18.53 15.63 8.26
C LEU A 62 -17.60 16.22 7.19
N VAL A 63 -16.31 15.88 7.24
CA VAL A 63 -15.28 16.42 6.34
C VAL A 63 -15.13 15.57 5.09
N LEU A 64 -15.26 14.25 5.23
CA LEU A 64 -15.01 13.25 4.20
C LEU A 64 -15.69 13.54 2.85
N PRO A 65 -16.98 13.93 2.80
CA PRO A 65 -17.63 14.16 1.52
C PRO A 65 -17.02 15.34 0.74
N PHE A 66 -16.62 16.41 1.43
CA PHE A 66 -15.93 17.54 0.84
C PHE A 66 -14.49 17.19 0.48
N ALA A 67 -13.82 16.40 1.31
CA ALA A 67 -12.46 15.96 1.06
C ALA A 67 -12.38 15.17 -0.27
N ILE A 68 -13.29 14.24 -0.51
CA ILE A 68 -13.34 13.49 -1.78
C ILE A 68 -13.55 14.44 -2.98
N LEU A 69 -14.48 15.39 -2.87
CA LEU A 69 -14.83 16.30 -3.98
C LEU A 69 -13.78 17.38 -4.26
N VAL A 70 -13.02 17.83 -3.26
CA VAL A 70 -12.06 18.94 -3.40
C VAL A 70 -10.62 18.46 -3.46
N VAL A 71 -10.24 17.52 -2.59
CA VAL A 71 -8.85 17.07 -2.48
C VAL A 71 -8.45 16.28 -3.72
N ILE A 72 -9.26 15.34 -4.19
CA ILE A 72 -8.89 14.49 -5.36
C ILE A 72 -8.64 15.35 -6.62
N PRO A 73 -9.53 16.29 -7.02
CA PRO A 73 -9.25 17.16 -8.16
C PRO A 73 -8.03 18.07 -7.95
N THR A 74 -7.83 18.58 -6.73
CA THR A 74 -6.66 19.40 -6.40
C THR A 74 -5.36 18.60 -6.55
N LEU A 75 -5.34 17.37 -6.07
CA LEU A 75 -4.20 16.44 -6.20
C LEU A 75 -3.89 16.14 -7.66
N PHE A 76 -4.92 15.83 -8.45
CA PHE A 76 -4.79 15.67 -9.90
C PHE A 76 -4.18 16.92 -10.55
N TRP A 77 -4.69 18.11 -10.22
CA TRP A 77 -4.21 19.37 -10.80
C TRP A 77 -2.75 19.65 -10.45
N VAL A 78 -2.34 19.40 -9.20
CA VAL A 78 -0.95 19.55 -8.75
C VAL A 78 -0.04 18.57 -9.51
N ALA A 79 -0.44 17.31 -9.67
CA ALA A 79 0.32 16.33 -10.42
C ALA A 79 0.45 16.72 -11.90
N TYR A 80 -0.66 17.12 -12.52
CA TYR A 80 -0.70 17.61 -13.90
C TYR A 80 0.27 18.77 -14.12
N LEU A 81 0.17 19.83 -13.31
CA LEU A 81 1.04 20.99 -13.43
C LEU A 81 2.51 20.64 -13.20
N THR A 82 2.80 19.73 -12.27
CA THR A 82 4.18 19.30 -11.98
C THR A 82 4.79 18.58 -13.19
N VAL A 83 4.08 17.59 -13.74
CA VAL A 83 4.55 16.82 -14.91
C VAL A 83 4.65 17.73 -16.14
N ALA A 84 3.65 18.59 -16.38
CA ALA A 84 3.62 19.46 -17.54
C ALA A 84 4.76 20.50 -17.49
N ARG A 85 4.98 21.14 -16.33
CA ARG A 85 6.07 22.11 -16.13
C ARG A 85 7.43 21.45 -16.27
N PHE A 86 7.63 20.27 -15.69
CA PHE A 86 8.88 19.52 -15.83
C PHE A 86 9.13 19.19 -17.31
N THR A 87 8.13 18.64 -17.99
CA THR A 87 8.24 18.21 -19.39
C THR A 87 8.53 19.40 -20.31
N ALA A 88 7.80 20.51 -20.14
CA ALA A 88 8.00 21.72 -20.95
C ALA A 88 9.38 22.37 -20.69
N ALA A 89 9.89 22.31 -19.46
CA ALA A 89 11.19 22.88 -19.12
C ALA A 89 12.37 22.03 -19.63
N VAL A 90 12.20 20.70 -19.69
CA VAL A 90 13.26 19.76 -20.08
C VAL A 90 13.26 19.54 -21.60
N PHE A 91 12.10 19.32 -22.21
CA PHE A 91 11.97 18.89 -23.60
C PHE A 91 11.58 20.04 -24.52
N THR A 92 12.57 20.85 -24.91
CA THR A 92 12.35 21.99 -25.81
C THR A 92 12.14 21.60 -27.29
N SER A 93 12.23 20.32 -27.62
CA SER A 93 12.02 19.80 -28.99
C SER A 93 10.55 19.70 -29.41
N VAL A 94 9.64 19.90 -28.45
CA VAL A 94 8.18 19.78 -28.61
C VAL A 94 7.55 21.09 -28.16
N SER A 95 6.45 21.50 -28.78
CA SER A 95 5.80 22.76 -28.40
C SER A 95 5.27 22.71 -26.96
N ALA A 96 5.44 23.79 -26.19
CA ALA A 96 4.94 23.84 -24.81
C ALA A 96 3.42 23.62 -24.76
N GLN A 97 2.68 24.15 -25.74
CA GLN A 97 1.24 23.93 -25.87
C GLN A 97 0.90 22.43 -26.02
N ALA A 98 1.58 21.71 -26.92
CA ALA A 98 1.36 20.27 -27.07
C ALA A 98 1.74 19.50 -25.79
N VAL A 99 2.78 19.92 -25.07
CA VAL A 99 3.13 19.31 -23.77
C VAL A 99 2.01 19.48 -22.74
N TYR A 100 1.49 20.70 -22.55
CA TYR A 100 0.41 20.93 -21.59
C TYR A 100 -0.88 20.17 -21.96
N LEU A 101 -1.21 20.07 -23.25
CA LEU A 101 -2.36 19.31 -23.71
C LEU A 101 -2.15 17.80 -23.58
N ALA A 102 -1.00 17.29 -24.04
CA ALA A 102 -0.67 15.88 -23.97
C ALA A 102 -0.58 15.36 -22.53
N THR A 103 -0.03 16.16 -21.61
CA THR A 103 0.19 15.73 -20.22
C THR A 103 -1.11 15.49 -19.46
N PHE A 104 -2.19 16.16 -19.86
CA PHE A 104 -3.49 15.98 -19.23
C PHE A 104 -3.94 14.50 -19.31
N PHE A 105 -3.74 13.83 -20.45
CA PHE A 105 -4.30 12.49 -20.66
C PHE A 105 -3.65 11.41 -19.79
N PRO A 106 -2.31 11.22 -19.80
CA PRO A 106 -1.67 10.21 -18.97
C PRO A 106 -1.83 10.48 -17.47
N VAL A 107 -1.82 11.75 -17.04
CA VAL A 107 -2.09 12.08 -15.63
C VAL A 107 -3.53 11.72 -15.30
N ALA A 108 -4.51 12.07 -16.13
CA ALA A 108 -5.91 11.74 -15.86
C ALA A 108 -6.13 10.22 -15.81
N LEU A 109 -5.55 9.47 -16.73
CA LEU A 109 -5.61 7.99 -16.72
C LEU A 109 -5.08 7.41 -15.42
N ILE A 110 -3.85 7.76 -15.01
CA ILE A 110 -3.25 7.20 -13.80
C ILE A 110 -4.06 7.55 -12.56
N TYR A 111 -4.58 8.79 -12.47
CA TYR A 111 -5.38 9.20 -11.32
C TYR A 111 -6.78 8.60 -11.33
N LEU A 112 -7.38 8.33 -12.49
CA LEU A 112 -8.62 7.56 -12.59
C LEU A 112 -8.40 6.12 -12.10
N ILE A 113 -7.34 5.43 -12.55
CA ILE A 113 -6.97 4.10 -12.07
C ILE A 113 -6.72 4.11 -10.54
N MET A 114 -6.01 5.12 -10.04
CA MET A 114 -5.72 5.25 -8.61
C MET A 114 -6.96 5.54 -7.77
N VAL A 115 -7.87 6.40 -8.22
CA VAL A 115 -9.14 6.66 -7.54
C VAL A 115 -9.99 5.40 -7.54
N TYR A 116 -10.10 4.72 -8.68
CA TYR A 116 -10.78 3.44 -8.78
C TYR A 116 -10.22 2.43 -7.77
N ALA A 117 -8.90 2.23 -7.73
CA ALA A 117 -8.32 1.20 -6.87
C ALA A 117 -8.29 1.60 -5.39
N LYS A 118 -8.00 2.87 -5.06
CA LYS A 118 -7.56 3.30 -3.73
C LYS A 118 -8.36 4.48 -3.16
N ILE A 119 -9.63 4.66 -3.54
CA ILE A 119 -10.45 5.75 -2.99
C ILE A 119 -10.55 5.75 -1.45
N THR A 120 -10.63 4.59 -0.79
CA THR A 120 -10.58 4.46 0.69
C THR A 120 -9.33 5.07 1.32
N HIS A 121 -8.25 5.18 0.54
CA HIS A 121 -6.94 5.66 0.94
C HIS A 121 -6.52 6.87 0.12
N PHE A 122 -7.46 7.68 -0.36
CA PHE A 122 -7.12 8.79 -1.25
C PHE A 122 -6.06 9.74 -0.64
N TYR A 123 -6.11 10.00 0.67
CA TYR A 123 -5.09 10.80 1.33
C TYR A 123 -3.73 10.09 1.49
N THR A 124 -3.69 8.82 1.91
CA THR A 124 -2.40 8.15 2.12
C THR A 124 -1.77 7.69 0.81
N LEU A 125 -2.57 7.18 -0.13
CA LEU A 125 -2.13 6.58 -1.39
C LEU A 125 -2.16 7.55 -2.56
N VAL A 126 -3.24 8.31 -2.79
CA VAL A 126 -3.30 9.21 -3.96
C VAL A 126 -2.43 10.45 -3.73
N LEU A 127 -2.56 11.14 -2.60
CA LEU A 127 -1.63 12.24 -2.26
C LEU A 127 -0.19 11.74 -2.12
N GLY A 128 0.02 10.56 -1.53
CA GLY A 128 1.35 9.97 -1.44
C GLY A 128 1.99 9.74 -2.83
N LEU A 129 1.21 9.33 -3.84
CA LEU A 129 1.68 9.22 -5.23
C LEU A 129 1.98 10.60 -5.86
N VAL A 130 1.16 11.63 -5.58
CA VAL A 130 1.44 13.01 -6.02
C VAL A 130 2.78 13.47 -5.46
N LEU A 131 2.97 13.34 -4.15
CA LEU A 131 4.21 13.76 -3.48
C LEU A 131 5.42 12.95 -3.95
N LEU A 132 5.26 11.65 -4.21
CA LEU A 132 6.30 10.84 -4.85
C LEU A 132 6.65 11.39 -6.23
N THR A 133 5.64 11.67 -7.07
CA THR A 133 5.83 12.20 -8.43
C THR A 133 6.54 13.55 -8.39
N VAL A 134 6.10 14.45 -7.52
CA VAL A 134 6.75 15.75 -7.27
C VAL A 134 8.21 15.54 -6.87
N SER A 135 8.46 14.68 -5.88
CA SER A 135 9.81 14.43 -5.37
C SER A 135 10.73 13.85 -6.44
N VAL A 136 10.25 12.86 -7.20
CA VAL A 136 11.00 12.23 -8.30
C VAL A 136 11.35 13.24 -9.38
N LEU A 137 10.38 14.03 -9.86
CA LEU A 137 10.62 14.98 -10.95
C LEU A 137 11.55 16.13 -10.52
N TRP A 138 11.37 16.67 -9.31
CA TRP A 138 12.25 17.72 -8.80
C TRP A 138 13.68 17.22 -8.55
N MET A 139 13.83 15.99 -8.06
CA MET A 139 15.12 15.36 -7.88
C MET A 139 15.83 15.10 -9.22
N LEU A 140 15.12 14.56 -10.22
CA LEU A 140 15.66 14.38 -11.57
C LEU A 140 16.06 15.72 -12.20
N TYR A 141 15.24 16.76 -12.03
CA TYR A 141 15.56 18.12 -12.47
C TYR A 141 16.83 18.64 -11.79
N ALA A 142 16.93 18.49 -10.46
CA ALA A 142 18.09 18.91 -9.67
C ALA A 142 19.40 18.24 -10.13
N LEU A 143 19.36 16.92 -10.32
CA LEU A 143 20.55 16.14 -10.67
C LEU A 143 21.01 16.43 -12.12
N LEU A 144 20.08 16.48 -13.07
CA LEU A 144 20.41 16.43 -14.50
C LEU A 144 20.34 17.77 -15.23
N PHE A 145 19.39 18.65 -14.88
CA PHE A 145 19.05 19.83 -15.70
C PHE A 145 19.29 21.17 -14.99
N ALA A 146 19.23 21.21 -13.66
CA ALA A 146 19.39 22.44 -12.90
C ALA A 146 20.80 23.02 -13.05
N GLY A 147 20.91 24.35 -13.05
CA GLY A 147 22.17 25.08 -13.10
C GLY A 147 22.84 25.24 -11.72
N ARG A 148 23.29 26.45 -11.39
CA ARG A 148 24.00 26.75 -10.12
C ARG A 148 23.16 26.57 -8.85
N ARG A 149 21.83 26.61 -8.96
CA ARG A 149 20.89 26.53 -7.81
C ARG A 149 20.22 25.15 -7.70
N TRP A 150 20.93 24.08 -8.07
CA TRP A 150 20.41 22.70 -8.08
C TRP A 150 20.00 22.19 -6.69
N TRP A 151 20.58 22.72 -5.61
CA TRP A 151 20.25 22.31 -4.25
C TRP A 151 18.81 22.66 -3.84
N ARG A 152 18.23 23.74 -4.39
CA ARG A 152 16.84 24.15 -4.07
C ARG A 152 15.81 23.09 -4.48
N PRO A 153 15.76 22.65 -5.75
CA PRO A 153 14.84 21.60 -6.15
C PRO A 153 15.12 20.26 -5.44
N MET A 154 16.38 19.96 -5.12
CA MET A 154 16.71 18.77 -4.30
C MET A 154 16.13 18.87 -2.88
N ALA A 155 16.24 20.03 -2.23
CA ALA A 155 15.67 20.25 -0.90
C ALA A 155 14.13 20.12 -0.92
N VAL A 156 13.48 20.67 -1.95
CA VAL A 156 12.02 20.50 -2.15
C VAL A 156 11.65 19.03 -2.29
N ALA A 157 12.41 18.25 -3.06
CA ALA A 157 12.18 16.80 -3.18
C ALA A 157 12.34 16.06 -1.84
N CYS A 158 13.36 16.43 -1.04
CA CYS A 158 13.58 15.83 0.29
C CYS A 158 12.44 16.15 1.26
N VAL A 159 11.99 17.40 1.29
CA VAL A 159 10.87 17.84 2.15
C VAL A 159 9.55 17.21 1.70
N ALA A 160 9.26 17.19 0.40
CA ALA A 160 8.06 16.54 -0.13
C ALA A 160 8.04 15.03 0.16
N THR A 161 9.21 14.38 0.19
CA THR A 161 9.34 12.97 0.59
C THR A 161 9.15 12.77 2.09
N LEU A 162 9.68 13.69 2.92
CA LEU A 162 9.50 13.66 4.38
C LEU A 162 8.02 13.83 4.77
N LEU A 163 7.31 14.74 4.09
CA LEU A 163 5.89 15.02 4.32
C LEU A 163 4.95 13.97 3.70
N ASN A 164 5.49 12.91 3.09
CA ASN A 164 4.66 11.88 2.49
C ASN A 164 3.96 11.07 3.60
N PRO A 165 2.62 10.98 3.59
CA PRO A 165 1.88 10.35 4.69
C PRO A 165 2.08 8.84 4.81
N ALA A 166 2.66 8.18 3.80
CA ALA A 166 2.81 6.73 3.80
C ALA A 166 4.27 6.28 3.71
N ILE A 167 4.70 5.44 4.68
CA ILE A 167 6.07 4.92 4.79
C ILE A 167 6.55 4.21 3.52
N HIS A 168 5.66 3.53 2.80
CA HIS A 168 6.05 2.83 1.58
C HIS A 168 6.51 3.80 0.49
N TYR A 169 5.99 5.04 0.42
CA TYR A 169 6.49 6.02 -0.54
C TYR A 169 7.88 6.56 -0.18
N LEU A 170 8.21 6.64 1.11
CA LEU A 170 9.57 6.95 1.57
C LEU A 170 10.57 5.90 1.07
N VAL A 171 10.21 4.62 1.22
CA VAL A 171 11.03 3.50 0.74
C VAL A 171 11.09 3.43 -0.78
N LEU A 172 9.97 3.61 -1.47
CA LEU A 172 9.94 3.65 -2.94
C LEU A 172 10.77 4.81 -3.49
N PHE A 173 10.73 5.98 -2.85
CA PHE A 173 11.61 7.09 -3.20
C PHE A 173 13.08 6.79 -2.91
N SER A 174 13.41 6.21 -1.75
CA SER A 174 14.78 5.78 -1.42
C SER A 174 15.33 4.83 -2.49
N LEU A 175 14.52 3.85 -2.89
CA LEU A 175 14.87 2.87 -3.90
C LEU A 175 15.05 3.54 -5.27
N PHE A 176 14.11 4.40 -5.67
CA PHE A 176 14.22 5.21 -6.88
C PHE A 176 15.49 6.05 -6.90
N PHE A 177 15.79 6.74 -5.80
CA PHE A 177 16.96 7.58 -5.64
C PHE A 177 18.25 6.76 -5.71
N ALA A 178 18.31 5.62 -5.02
CA ALA A 178 19.45 4.70 -5.07
C ALA A 178 19.69 4.18 -6.50
N MET A 179 18.65 3.70 -7.18
CA MET A 179 18.75 3.26 -8.59
C MET A 179 19.19 4.39 -9.52
N THR A 180 18.68 5.60 -9.31
CA THR A 180 19.11 6.80 -10.05
C THR A 180 20.59 7.06 -9.83
N CYS A 181 21.05 7.07 -8.57
CA CYS A 181 22.45 7.28 -8.23
C CYS A 181 23.35 6.24 -8.89
N VAL A 182 23.03 4.95 -8.76
CA VAL A 182 23.79 3.85 -9.37
C VAL A 182 23.82 4.01 -10.88
N THR A 183 22.68 4.26 -11.53
CA THR A 183 22.59 4.40 -12.99
C THR A 183 23.45 5.57 -13.49
N LEU A 184 23.41 6.71 -12.79
CA LEU A 184 24.21 7.88 -13.14
C LEU A 184 25.71 7.63 -12.92
N LEU A 185 26.09 6.99 -11.82
CA LEU A 185 27.48 6.65 -11.53
C LEU A 185 28.05 5.64 -12.54
N VAL A 186 27.30 4.59 -12.87
CA VAL A 186 27.67 3.63 -13.93
C VAL A 186 27.81 4.33 -15.28
N GLY A 187 26.88 5.25 -15.60
CA GLY A 187 26.96 6.06 -16.81
C GLY A 187 28.20 6.97 -16.86
N GLU A 188 28.59 7.58 -15.73
CA GLU A 188 29.81 8.39 -15.62
C GLU A 188 31.08 7.52 -15.72
N ILE A 189 31.10 6.35 -15.09
CA ILE A 189 32.22 5.41 -15.19
C ILE A 189 32.40 4.95 -16.64
N GLY A 190 31.32 4.55 -17.31
CA GLY A 190 31.36 4.16 -18.72
C GLY A 190 31.84 5.29 -19.63
N TYR A 191 31.44 6.53 -19.36
CA TYR A 191 31.92 7.70 -20.09
C TYR A 191 33.41 7.99 -19.84
N TRP A 192 33.86 7.86 -18.59
CA TRP A 192 35.25 8.04 -18.20
C TRP A 192 36.16 6.99 -18.84
N LEU A 193 35.74 5.72 -18.88
CA LEU A 193 36.44 4.63 -19.56
C LEU A 193 36.60 4.93 -21.06
N ARG A 194 35.52 5.32 -21.75
CA ARG A 194 35.54 5.66 -23.18
C ARG A 194 36.42 6.85 -23.53
N ARG A 195 36.68 7.77 -22.59
CA ARG A 195 37.56 8.95 -22.78
C ARG A 195 39.02 8.71 -22.38
N GLY A 196 39.43 7.47 -22.16
CA GLY A 196 40.81 7.15 -21.80
C GLY A 196 41.15 7.49 -20.35
N GLY A 197 40.17 7.39 -19.45
CA GLY A 197 40.34 7.59 -18.00
C GLY A 197 41.57 6.91 -17.36
N PRO A 198 41.85 5.63 -17.66
CA PRO A 198 43.02 4.92 -17.13
C PRO A 198 44.37 5.58 -17.48
N ALA A 199 44.48 6.18 -18.67
CA ALA A 199 45.68 6.92 -19.07
C ALA A 199 45.85 8.24 -18.27
N ARG A 200 44.73 8.86 -17.84
CA ARG A 200 44.74 10.08 -17.02
C ARG A 200 45.07 9.83 -15.55
N LEU A 201 44.78 8.63 -15.02
CA LEU A 201 45.18 8.24 -13.65
C LEU A 201 46.71 8.22 -13.49
N ARG A 202 47.44 7.85 -14.54
CA ARG A 202 48.92 7.86 -14.55
C ARG A 202 49.53 9.26 -14.40
N ALA A 203 48.76 10.33 -14.71
CA ALA A 203 49.19 11.73 -14.59
C ALA A 203 48.75 12.42 -13.28
N LEU A 204 47.99 11.74 -12.40
CA LEU A 204 47.55 12.28 -11.11
C LEU A 204 48.68 12.60 -10.11
N PRO A 205 49.78 11.83 -10.02
CA PRO A 205 50.86 12.13 -9.06
C PRO A 205 51.43 13.54 -9.26
N ALA A 206 51.65 13.95 -10.51
CA ALA A 206 52.19 15.27 -10.85
C ALA A 206 51.22 16.43 -10.48
N ARG A 207 49.91 16.21 -10.59
CA ARG A 207 48.90 17.22 -10.26
C ARG A 207 48.63 17.34 -8.76
N ALA A 208 48.73 16.24 -8.02
CA ALA A 208 48.59 16.24 -6.56
C ALA A 208 49.76 16.99 -5.90
N VAL A 209 51.00 16.78 -6.37
CA VAL A 209 52.20 17.47 -5.86
C VAL A 209 52.16 18.98 -6.12
N ALA A 210 51.64 19.43 -7.27
CA ALA A 210 51.45 20.85 -7.57
C ALA A 210 50.37 21.52 -6.69
N LEU A 211 49.41 20.74 -6.17
CA LEU A 211 48.29 21.23 -5.36
C LEU A 211 48.66 21.43 -3.89
N VAL A 212 49.59 20.63 -3.37
CA VAL A 212 50.02 20.64 -1.96
C VAL A 212 50.94 21.83 -1.63
N ARG A 213 51.68 22.38 -2.60
CA ARG A 213 52.70 23.44 -2.39
C ARG A 213 52.21 24.90 -2.35
N GLY A 214 50.90 25.18 -2.40
CA GLY A 214 50.38 26.56 -2.48
C GLY A 214 49.60 27.07 -1.25
N GLY A 215 50.06 28.16 -0.63
CA GLY A 215 49.53 28.77 0.62
C GLY A 215 48.14 29.43 0.60
N ARG A 216 47.25 29.10 -0.35
CA ARG A 216 45.85 29.60 -0.39
C ARG A 216 44.84 28.44 -0.39
N ARG A 217 44.93 27.57 0.61
CA ARG A 217 44.13 26.32 0.73
C ARG A 217 42.62 26.57 0.73
N LEU A 218 42.10 27.46 1.58
CA LEU A 218 40.64 27.65 1.75
C LEU A 218 39.93 28.19 0.49
N ARG A 219 40.48 29.21 -0.17
CA ARG A 219 39.91 29.77 -1.41
C ARG A 219 39.95 28.77 -2.58
N ARG A 220 40.98 27.93 -2.67
CA ARG A 220 41.09 26.89 -3.71
C ARG A 220 40.18 25.69 -3.41
N VAL A 221 40.07 25.27 -2.15
CA VAL A 221 39.12 24.22 -1.74
C VAL A 221 37.68 24.65 -2.03
N GLY A 222 37.31 25.90 -1.73
CA GLY A 222 35.99 26.44 -2.09
C GLY A 222 35.76 26.60 -3.60
N ALA A 223 36.79 26.85 -4.40
CA ALA A 223 36.69 26.84 -5.86
C ALA A 223 36.52 25.40 -6.40
N TRP A 224 37.31 24.46 -5.88
CA TRP A 224 37.28 23.05 -6.24
C TRP A 224 35.93 22.40 -5.89
N LEU A 225 35.41 22.63 -4.68
CA LEU A 225 34.07 22.19 -4.25
C LEU A 225 32.97 22.75 -5.16
N ARG A 226 33.07 24.03 -5.55
CA ARG A 226 32.12 24.63 -6.50
C ARG A 226 32.15 23.95 -7.86
N THR A 227 33.32 23.68 -8.41
CA THR A 227 33.44 22.90 -9.66
C THR A 227 32.98 21.46 -9.51
N TRP A 228 33.27 20.80 -8.39
CA TRP A 228 32.87 19.41 -8.14
C TRP A 228 31.35 19.27 -7.99
N SER A 229 30.70 20.18 -7.27
CA SER A 229 29.23 20.27 -7.16
C SER A 229 28.52 20.54 -8.49
N GLY A 230 29.26 20.98 -9.52
CA GLY A 230 28.76 21.13 -10.89
C GLY A 230 28.76 19.83 -11.69
N THR A 231 29.43 18.78 -11.22
CA THR A 231 29.49 17.47 -11.89
C THR A 231 28.34 16.57 -11.45
N THR A 232 27.94 15.62 -12.29
CA THR A 232 26.91 14.62 -11.96
C THR A 232 27.26 13.85 -10.68
N THR A 233 28.51 13.40 -10.54
CA THR A 233 28.99 12.66 -9.37
C THR A 233 28.94 13.50 -8.10
N GLY A 234 29.37 14.76 -8.17
CA GLY A 234 29.31 15.66 -7.01
C GLY A 234 27.88 16.00 -6.60
N ARG A 235 26.97 16.19 -7.56
CA ARG A 235 25.54 16.36 -7.29
C ARG A 235 24.95 15.14 -6.61
N VAL A 236 25.22 13.93 -7.11
CA VAL A 236 24.74 12.67 -6.52
C VAL A 236 25.19 12.54 -5.06
N ALA A 237 26.48 12.75 -4.77
CA ALA A 237 27.01 12.63 -3.42
C ALA A 237 26.41 13.68 -2.46
N LEU A 238 26.32 14.94 -2.89
CA LEU A 238 25.73 16.00 -2.08
C LEU A 238 24.22 15.82 -1.89
N SER A 239 23.50 15.37 -2.92
CA SER A 239 22.09 15.00 -2.85
C SER A 239 21.85 13.86 -1.84
N ALA A 240 22.73 12.86 -1.78
CA ALA A 240 22.63 11.79 -0.79
C ALA A 240 22.80 12.30 0.64
N GLY A 241 23.77 13.21 0.85
CA GLY A 241 23.93 13.90 2.14
C GLY A 241 22.70 14.74 2.52
N MET A 242 22.15 15.50 1.56
CA MET A 242 20.91 16.27 1.78
C MET A 242 19.73 15.37 2.11
N TYR A 243 19.57 14.25 1.40
CA TYR A 243 18.49 13.29 1.65
C TYR A 243 18.61 12.66 3.03
N ALA A 244 19.82 12.30 3.46
CA ALA A 244 20.06 11.78 4.79
C ALA A 244 19.68 12.79 5.89
N VAL A 245 20.12 14.04 5.75
CA VAL A 245 19.92 15.10 6.77
C VAL A 245 18.49 15.63 6.79
N LEU A 246 17.89 15.87 5.62
CA LEU A 246 16.58 16.53 5.51
C LEU A 246 15.41 15.54 5.56
N THR A 247 15.65 14.25 5.30
CA THR A 247 14.57 13.26 5.22
C THR A 247 14.81 12.07 6.13
N LEU A 248 15.90 11.31 5.95
CA LEU A 248 16.08 10.04 6.67
C LEU A 248 16.26 10.22 8.18
N VAL A 249 17.11 11.15 8.60
CA VAL A 249 17.35 11.41 10.03
C VAL A 249 16.09 11.92 10.73
N PRO A 250 15.41 12.98 10.24
CA PRO A 250 14.15 13.43 10.85
C PRO A 250 13.09 12.33 10.91
N TYR A 251 12.96 11.55 9.84
CA TYR A 251 12.01 10.44 9.80
C TYR A 251 12.36 9.32 10.80
N ALA A 252 13.63 8.92 10.87
CA ALA A 252 14.09 7.90 11.80
C ALA A 252 13.90 8.34 13.27
N LEU A 253 14.16 9.62 13.57
CA LEU A 253 13.91 10.20 14.88
C LEU A 253 12.41 10.18 15.21
N PHE A 254 11.55 10.58 14.27
CA PHE A 254 10.09 10.51 14.44
C PHE A 254 9.61 9.07 14.69
N VAL A 255 10.07 8.10 13.88
CA VAL A 255 9.67 6.70 14.05
C VAL A 255 10.13 6.15 15.40
N LYS A 256 11.39 6.40 15.79
CA LYS A 256 11.95 5.87 17.04
C LYS A 256 11.31 6.48 18.29
N TYR A 257 11.09 7.79 18.29
CA TYR A 257 10.67 8.51 19.50
C TYR A 257 9.16 8.79 19.58
N VAL A 258 8.43 8.71 18.46
CA VAL A 258 6.98 8.94 18.42
C VAL A 258 6.24 7.68 17.98
N ALA A 259 6.56 7.12 16.81
CA ALA A 259 5.75 6.02 16.27
C ALA A 259 5.93 4.69 17.02
N LEU A 260 7.14 4.38 17.49
CA LEU A 260 7.49 3.14 18.19
C LEU A 260 7.60 3.28 19.72
N ALA A 261 7.19 4.42 20.26
CA ALA A 261 7.06 4.55 21.72
C ALA A 261 6.13 3.45 22.24
N GLY A 262 6.62 2.63 23.19
CA GLY A 262 5.87 1.54 23.82
C GLY A 262 5.79 0.21 23.06
N VAL A 263 6.29 0.08 21.82
CA VAL A 263 6.17 -1.16 21.03
C VAL A 263 7.52 -1.85 20.90
N THR A 264 7.65 -3.04 21.49
CA THR A 264 8.91 -3.80 21.54
C THR A 264 9.24 -4.53 20.24
N ASN A 265 8.24 -4.91 19.43
CA ASN A 265 8.42 -5.62 18.14
C ASN A 265 7.42 -5.19 17.06
N LEU A 266 7.91 -4.70 15.91
CA LEU A 266 7.09 -4.39 14.73
C LEU A 266 6.51 -5.64 14.06
N THR A 267 7.18 -6.79 14.20
CA THR A 267 6.80 -8.07 13.59
C THR A 267 5.47 -8.61 14.11
N ASP A 268 5.09 -8.22 15.33
CA ASP A 268 3.95 -8.78 16.04
C ASP A 268 2.65 -8.08 15.66
N THR A 269 2.74 -6.93 14.97
CA THR A 269 1.56 -6.12 14.62
C THR A 269 0.87 -6.59 13.34
N VAL A 270 1.58 -7.13 12.34
CA VAL A 270 0.99 -7.92 11.24
C VAL A 270 2.05 -8.82 10.57
N PRO A 271 2.08 -10.14 10.80
CA PRO A 271 3.03 -11.02 10.13
C PRO A 271 2.73 -11.06 8.61
N GLY A 272 3.71 -10.64 7.80
CA GLY A 272 3.66 -10.82 6.36
C GLY A 272 4.13 -12.22 6.00
N ASP A 273 3.21 -13.18 5.96
CA ASP A 273 3.55 -14.55 5.59
C ASP A 273 3.71 -14.72 4.06
N PHE A 274 4.24 -15.87 3.68
CA PHE A 274 4.42 -16.25 2.29
C PHE A 274 3.09 -16.32 1.51
N HIS A 275 2.02 -16.85 2.13
CA HIS A 275 0.72 -17.07 1.47
C HIS A 275 0.03 -15.75 1.13
N PHE A 276 0.00 -14.81 2.08
CA PHE A 276 -0.49 -13.46 1.91
C PHE A 276 0.29 -12.68 0.84
N SER A 277 1.60 -12.90 0.77
CA SER A 277 2.43 -12.34 -0.31
C SER A 277 2.14 -12.98 -1.67
N GLN A 278 1.83 -14.28 -1.71
CA GLN A 278 1.46 -14.99 -2.93
C GLN A 278 0.12 -14.49 -3.46
N ASP A 279 -0.91 -14.37 -2.61
CA ASP A 279 -2.25 -13.96 -3.02
C ASP A 279 -2.31 -12.52 -3.54
N ALA A 280 -1.45 -11.64 -3.01
CA ALA A 280 -1.35 -10.25 -3.47
C ALA A 280 -0.38 -10.04 -4.64
N SER A 281 0.15 -11.12 -5.22
CA SER A 281 1.05 -11.07 -6.38
C SER A 281 0.28 -10.84 -7.67
N VAL A 282 0.91 -10.12 -8.60
CA VAL A 282 0.31 -9.69 -9.87
C VAL A 282 1.05 -10.38 -11.02
N SER A 283 0.32 -10.96 -11.97
CA SER A 283 0.94 -11.57 -13.17
C SER A 283 1.44 -10.49 -14.15
N TRP A 284 2.29 -10.88 -15.11
CA TRP A 284 2.71 -9.97 -16.18
C TRP A 284 1.54 -9.40 -16.97
N LEU A 285 0.49 -10.18 -17.20
CA LEU A 285 -0.68 -9.74 -17.94
C LEU A 285 -1.39 -8.61 -17.19
N HIS A 286 -1.64 -8.78 -15.89
CA HIS A 286 -2.23 -7.74 -15.05
C HIS A 286 -1.35 -6.47 -14.95
N LEU A 287 -0.03 -6.64 -14.88
CA LEU A 287 0.89 -5.51 -14.87
C LEU A 287 0.83 -4.74 -16.19
N LEU A 288 0.82 -5.44 -17.32
CA LEU A 288 0.79 -4.82 -18.65
C LEU A 288 -0.57 -4.18 -18.96
N SER A 289 -1.66 -4.70 -18.40
CA SER A 289 -2.99 -4.08 -18.44
C SER A 289 -3.18 -2.96 -17.42
N TRP A 290 -2.14 -2.54 -16.71
CA TRP A 290 -2.22 -1.47 -15.70
C TRP A 290 -3.22 -1.76 -14.57
N ASP A 291 -3.53 -3.04 -14.34
CA ASP A 291 -4.39 -3.43 -13.23
C ASP A 291 -3.69 -3.17 -11.91
N LEU A 292 -4.40 -2.53 -11.00
CA LEU A 292 -3.93 -2.25 -9.66
C LEU A 292 -4.91 -2.86 -8.67
N ALA A 293 -4.39 -3.69 -7.76
CA ALA A 293 -5.21 -4.26 -6.70
C ALA A 293 -5.86 -3.15 -5.85
N GLY A 294 -7.17 -3.22 -5.61
CA GLY A 294 -7.95 -2.13 -5.04
C GLY A 294 -9.24 -2.55 -4.32
N THR A 295 -9.79 -1.62 -3.53
CA THR A 295 -11.03 -1.85 -2.77
C THR A 295 -12.24 -1.99 -3.68
N THR A 296 -12.28 -1.27 -4.79
CA THR A 296 -13.41 -1.35 -5.73
C THR A 296 -13.51 -2.74 -6.37
N ASP A 297 -12.37 -3.36 -6.71
CA ASP A 297 -12.36 -4.76 -7.17
C ASP A 297 -12.82 -5.72 -6.08
N LYS A 298 -12.44 -5.47 -4.82
CA LYS A 298 -12.92 -6.27 -3.68
C LYS A 298 -14.45 -6.20 -3.53
N ILE A 299 -15.07 -5.07 -3.85
CA ILE A 299 -16.54 -4.89 -3.79
C ILE A 299 -17.21 -5.60 -4.96
N LEU A 300 -16.70 -5.39 -6.18
CA LEU A 300 -17.31 -5.95 -7.39
C LEU A 300 -17.05 -7.46 -7.56
N PHE A 301 -15.89 -7.95 -7.12
CA PHE A 301 -15.39 -9.29 -7.41
C PHE A 301 -14.90 -10.07 -6.18
N GLY A 302 -15.01 -9.52 -4.97
CA GLY A 302 -14.67 -10.22 -3.70
C GLY A 302 -13.17 -10.34 -3.42
N ASP A 303 -12.34 -10.14 -4.43
CA ASP A 303 -10.87 -10.18 -4.36
C ASP A 303 -10.30 -8.79 -4.65
N TYR A 304 -9.17 -8.44 -4.03
CA TYR A 304 -8.51 -7.15 -4.27
C TYR A 304 -8.00 -6.99 -5.70
N LEU A 305 -7.83 -8.08 -6.45
CA LEU A 305 -7.40 -8.05 -7.84
C LEU A 305 -8.45 -8.76 -8.69
N ALA A 306 -8.90 -8.14 -9.77
CA ALA A 306 -9.80 -8.78 -10.72
C ALA A 306 -9.18 -10.08 -11.26
N LYS A 307 -9.97 -11.14 -11.39
CA LYS A 307 -9.49 -12.46 -11.88
C LYS A 307 -9.05 -12.43 -13.35
N VAL A 308 -9.65 -11.55 -14.14
CA VAL A 308 -9.34 -11.38 -15.57
C VAL A 308 -8.66 -10.03 -15.77
N PRO A 309 -7.49 -9.98 -16.44
CA PRO A 309 -6.83 -8.73 -16.74
C PRO A 309 -7.66 -7.82 -17.64
N ARG A 310 -7.57 -6.50 -17.43
CA ARG A 310 -8.20 -5.49 -18.29
C ARG A 310 -7.42 -5.30 -19.60
N TYR A 311 -7.42 -6.34 -20.46
CA TYR A 311 -6.61 -6.40 -21.68
C TYR A 311 -6.59 -5.14 -22.55
N PRO A 312 -7.69 -4.37 -22.74
CA PRO A 312 -7.63 -3.15 -23.53
C PRO A 312 -6.55 -2.16 -23.07
N ASP A 313 -6.35 -2.05 -21.75
CA ASP A 313 -5.40 -1.12 -21.14
C ASP A 313 -3.93 -1.47 -21.43
N ALA A 314 -3.66 -2.67 -21.98
CA ALA A 314 -2.34 -3.02 -22.49
C ALA A 314 -1.84 -2.07 -23.61
N ALA A 315 -2.75 -1.36 -24.27
CA ALA A 315 -2.42 -0.28 -25.20
C ALA A 315 -1.56 0.82 -24.55
N TYR A 316 -1.76 1.11 -23.27
CA TYR A 316 -0.96 2.10 -22.54
C TYR A 316 0.48 1.64 -22.32
N SER A 317 0.70 0.34 -22.12
CA SER A 317 2.05 -0.23 -22.06
C SER A 317 2.81 0.02 -23.36
N LEU A 318 2.15 -0.09 -24.53
CA LEU A 318 2.77 0.25 -25.81
C LEU A 318 3.21 1.72 -25.84
N LEU A 319 2.34 2.65 -25.41
CA LEU A 319 2.66 4.08 -25.34
C LEU A 319 3.83 4.39 -24.41
N LEU A 320 3.94 3.67 -23.29
CA LEU A 320 5.06 3.77 -22.35
C LEU A 320 6.39 3.34 -23.01
N PHE A 321 6.38 2.29 -23.83
CA PHE A 321 7.60 1.74 -24.43
C PHE A 321 8.07 2.46 -25.69
N VAL A 322 7.21 3.17 -26.43
CA VAL A 322 7.58 3.91 -27.65
C VAL A 322 8.85 4.77 -27.49
N PRO A 323 8.95 5.67 -26.50
CA PRO A 323 10.12 6.54 -26.36
C PRO A 323 11.34 5.78 -25.79
N LEU A 324 11.17 4.57 -25.29
CA LEU A 324 12.24 3.72 -24.77
C LEU A 324 12.86 2.84 -25.86
N ILE A 325 12.05 2.34 -26.79
CA ILE A 325 12.45 1.34 -27.79
C ILE A 325 12.70 2.00 -29.16
N VAL A 326 11.84 2.92 -29.60
CA VAL A 326 11.87 3.44 -30.99
C VAL A 326 13.06 4.39 -31.19
N PRO A 327 14.06 4.05 -32.02
CA PRO A 327 15.27 4.87 -32.18
C PRO A 327 14.98 6.28 -32.74
N GLY A 328 14.04 6.40 -33.67
CA GLY A 328 13.66 7.69 -34.28
C GLY A 328 13.10 8.68 -33.26
N VAL A 329 12.25 8.20 -32.35
CA VAL A 329 11.67 9.00 -31.26
C VAL A 329 12.76 9.41 -30.27
N ARG A 330 13.62 8.47 -29.85
CA ARG A 330 14.74 8.74 -28.93
C ARG A 330 15.67 9.82 -29.44
N ARG A 331 16.10 9.74 -30.69
CA ARG A 331 17.03 10.71 -31.28
C ARG A 331 16.44 12.11 -31.34
N ARG A 332 15.12 12.24 -31.54
CA ARG A 332 14.43 13.53 -31.60
C ARG A 332 14.20 14.14 -30.23
N LEU A 333 13.76 13.36 -29.25
CA LEU A 333 13.43 13.84 -27.91
C LEU A 333 14.64 14.01 -26.99
N LEU A 334 15.69 13.22 -27.19
CA LEU A 334 16.78 13.09 -26.22
C LEU A 334 18.16 13.39 -26.82
N PRO A 335 18.38 14.59 -27.40
CA PRO A 335 19.61 14.88 -28.14
C PRO A 335 20.83 15.09 -27.23
N THR A 336 20.63 15.63 -26.01
CA THR A 336 21.75 16.04 -25.16
C THR A 336 22.21 14.92 -24.20
N ARG A 337 23.37 15.12 -23.56
CA ARG A 337 23.89 14.17 -22.55
C ARG A 337 22.95 14.01 -21.34
N PRO A 338 22.46 15.09 -20.70
CA PRO A 338 21.46 14.97 -19.62
C PRO A 338 20.23 14.17 -20.01
N HIS A 339 19.72 14.34 -21.23
CA HIS A 339 18.59 13.57 -21.74
C HIS A 339 18.89 12.06 -21.85
N ARG A 340 20.09 11.69 -22.31
CA ARG A 340 20.52 10.28 -22.36
C ARG A 340 20.68 9.66 -20.96
N GLN A 341 21.14 10.46 -19.99
CA GLN A 341 21.19 10.05 -18.59
C GLN A 341 19.78 9.84 -18.02
N LEU A 342 18.84 10.76 -18.29
CA LEU A 342 17.44 10.62 -17.94
C LEU A 342 16.84 9.33 -18.53
N LEU A 343 17.08 9.06 -19.81
CA LEU A 343 16.61 7.84 -20.47
C LEU A 343 17.15 6.58 -19.79
N GLY A 344 18.43 6.56 -19.43
CA GLY A 344 19.03 5.45 -18.70
C GLY A 344 18.34 5.21 -17.36
N VAL A 345 18.09 6.27 -16.59
CA VAL A 345 17.39 6.20 -15.30
C VAL A 345 15.96 5.69 -15.48
N VAL A 346 15.20 6.24 -16.44
CA VAL A 346 13.83 5.80 -16.73
C VAL A 346 13.80 4.34 -17.15
N TYR A 347 14.70 3.92 -18.04
CA TYR A 347 14.77 2.55 -18.53
C TYR A 347 15.06 1.56 -17.39
N VAL A 348 16.13 1.78 -16.63
CA VAL A 348 16.50 0.91 -15.50
C VAL A 348 15.37 0.84 -14.48
N THR A 349 14.77 1.99 -14.17
CA THR A 349 13.73 2.07 -13.15
C THR A 349 12.43 1.41 -13.59
N VAL A 350 11.99 1.61 -14.84
CA VAL A 350 10.79 0.96 -15.39
C VAL A 350 11.00 -0.55 -15.43
N THR A 351 12.12 -1.04 -15.97
CA THR A 351 12.43 -2.48 -16.01
C THR A 351 12.48 -3.08 -14.62
N PHE A 352 13.14 -2.41 -13.67
CA PHE A 352 13.19 -2.87 -12.28
C PHE A 352 11.80 -2.89 -11.63
N ALA A 353 11.01 -1.82 -11.78
CA ALA A 353 9.68 -1.73 -11.18
C ALA A 353 8.74 -2.81 -11.74
N MET A 354 8.81 -3.10 -13.05
CA MET A 354 8.08 -4.22 -13.64
C MET A 354 8.52 -5.56 -13.06
N TRP A 355 9.83 -5.83 -13.05
CA TRP A 355 10.41 -7.05 -12.47
C TRP A 355 10.04 -7.26 -10.99
N ALA A 356 10.03 -6.18 -10.22
CA ALA A 356 9.71 -6.20 -8.80
C ALA A 356 8.21 -6.39 -8.51
N THR A 357 7.34 -6.01 -9.44
CA THR A 357 5.88 -6.08 -9.27
C THR A 357 5.32 -7.50 -9.43
N ILE A 358 5.96 -8.36 -10.22
CA ILE A 358 5.43 -9.68 -10.61
C ILE A 358 5.27 -10.67 -9.44
N GLY A 359 5.89 -10.40 -8.28
CA GLY A 359 5.65 -11.18 -7.05
C GLY A 359 5.90 -12.69 -7.23
N TYR A 360 4.92 -13.51 -6.90
CA TYR A 360 4.91 -14.98 -7.05
C TYR A 360 3.92 -15.47 -8.12
N GLY A 361 3.31 -14.58 -8.92
CA GLY A 361 2.22 -14.91 -9.83
C GLY A 361 2.61 -15.70 -11.09
N GLU A 362 3.90 -15.81 -11.39
CA GLU A 362 4.43 -16.48 -12.58
C GLU A 362 4.87 -17.93 -12.32
N PRO A 363 5.09 -18.76 -13.35
CA PRO A 363 5.61 -20.12 -13.19
C PRO A 363 6.87 -20.18 -12.33
N LEU A 364 7.04 -21.23 -11.52
CA LEU A 364 8.10 -21.35 -10.51
C LEU A 364 9.53 -21.12 -11.03
N TRP A 365 9.79 -21.41 -12.31
CA TRP A 365 11.10 -21.23 -12.94
C TRP A 365 11.47 -19.76 -13.21
N PHE A 366 10.51 -18.84 -13.25
CA PHE A 366 10.77 -17.44 -13.55
C PHE A 366 11.37 -16.71 -12.33
N PRO A 367 12.57 -16.08 -12.45
CA PRO A 367 13.24 -15.44 -11.32
C PRO A 367 12.64 -14.05 -11.07
N THR A 368 11.55 -13.99 -10.31
CA THR A 368 10.96 -12.72 -9.86
C THR A 368 11.80 -12.11 -8.74
N PHE A 369 11.70 -10.78 -8.54
CA PHE A 369 12.41 -10.09 -7.46
C PHE A 369 12.21 -10.75 -6.10
N ARG A 370 10.98 -11.15 -5.77
CA ARG A 370 10.69 -11.79 -4.48
C ARG A 370 11.30 -13.17 -4.35
N ARG A 371 11.33 -13.97 -5.43
CA ARG A 371 12.03 -15.26 -5.42
C ARG A 371 13.53 -15.09 -5.32
N THR A 372 14.11 -14.11 -6.00
CA THR A 372 15.54 -13.79 -5.90
C THR A 372 15.89 -13.31 -4.49
N LEU A 373 15.08 -12.44 -3.90
CA LEU A 373 15.27 -11.96 -2.53
C LEU A 373 15.11 -13.09 -1.52
N ALA A 374 14.12 -13.97 -1.69
CA ALA A 374 13.92 -15.15 -0.87
C ALA A 374 15.11 -16.10 -0.95
N ALA A 375 15.58 -16.42 -2.16
CA ALA A 375 16.75 -17.28 -2.37
C ALA A 375 18.01 -16.69 -1.71
N LEU A 376 18.21 -15.37 -1.84
CA LEU A 376 19.32 -14.66 -1.22
C LEU A 376 19.22 -14.66 0.32
N ALA A 377 18.03 -14.43 0.88
CA ALA A 377 17.78 -14.49 2.32
C ALA A 377 17.98 -15.90 2.88
N ILE A 378 17.47 -16.94 2.20
CA ILE A 378 17.64 -18.35 2.60
C ILE A 378 19.13 -18.73 2.58
N THR A 379 19.85 -18.36 1.52
CA THR A 379 21.29 -18.65 1.39
C THR A 379 22.10 -17.90 2.46
N ALA A 380 21.75 -16.63 2.71
CA ALA A 380 22.37 -15.81 3.74
C ALA A 380 22.11 -16.37 5.15
N ASN A 381 20.88 -16.78 5.45
CA ASN A 381 20.50 -17.39 6.72
C ASN A 381 21.25 -18.72 6.95
N ALA A 382 21.37 -19.54 5.91
CA ALA A 382 22.12 -20.80 5.97
C ALA A 382 23.62 -20.62 6.27
N SER A 383 24.19 -19.44 5.99
CA SER A 383 25.59 -19.16 6.29
C SER A 383 25.88 -19.03 7.80
N GLY A 384 24.87 -18.73 8.62
CA GLY A 384 25.03 -18.47 10.06
C GLY A 384 26.00 -17.33 10.42
N SER A 385 26.32 -16.45 9.46
CA SER A 385 27.30 -15.37 9.63
C SER A 385 26.63 -14.04 10.03
N PRO A 386 27.36 -13.12 10.71
CA PRO A 386 26.83 -11.78 11.00
C PRO A 386 26.43 -10.99 9.75
N LEU A 387 27.14 -11.23 8.63
CA LEU A 387 26.79 -10.68 7.33
C LEU A 387 25.48 -11.29 6.81
N GLY A 388 25.28 -12.60 7.02
CA GLY A 388 24.05 -13.31 6.72
C GLY A 388 22.85 -12.73 7.48
N ASP A 389 23.00 -12.51 8.78
CA ASP A 389 21.95 -11.90 9.62
C ASP A 389 21.58 -10.47 9.17
N LEU A 390 22.58 -9.67 8.78
CA LEU A 390 22.34 -8.33 8.25
C LEU A 390 21.57 -8.38 6.93
N VAL A 391 21.90 -9.33 6.04
CA VAL A 391 21.19 -9.55 4.78
C VAL A 391 19.75 -10.00 5.01
N VAL A 392 19.52 -10.96 5.93
CA VAL A 392 18.17 -11.42 6.29
C VAL A 392 17.35 -10.27 6.89
N THR A 393 17.96 -9.45 7.75
CA THR A 393 17.31 -8.27 8.33
C THR A 393 16.91 -7.27 7.28
N ALA A 394 17.82 -6.94 6.34
CA ALA A 394 17.54 -6.02 5.25
C ALA A 394 16.44 -6.56 4.31
N ALA A 395 16.53 -7.83 3.92
CA ALA A 395 15.54 -8.50 3.08
C ALA A 395 14.16 -8.54 3.75
N GLY A 396 14.11 -8.97 5.02
CA GLY A 396 12.89 -9.00 5.83
C GLY A 396 12.25 -7.62 5.97
N THR A 397 13.06 -6.58 6.22
CA THR A 397 12.58 -5.19 6.30
C THR A 397 11.96 -4.73 4.97
N VAL A 398 12.61 -5.02 3.83
CA VAL A 398 12.08 -4.68 2.50
C VAL A 398 10.73 -5.37 2.25
N VAL A 399 10.61 -6.67 2.57
CA VAL A 399 9.36 -7.41 2.37
C VAL A 399 8.28 -6.98 3.34
N GLN A 400 8.59 -6.69 4.59
CA GLN A 400 7.62 -6.21 5.57
C GLN A 400 7.08 -4.82 5.21
N ILE A 401 7.94 -3.87 4.83
CA ILE A 401 7.50 -2.52 4.47
C ILE A 401 6.74 -2.52 3.15
N LEU A 402 7.28 -3.19 2.13
CA LEU A 402 6.66 -3.17 0.81
C LEU A 402 5.50 -4.16 0.70
N ARG A 403 5.37 -5.12 1.62
CA ARG A 403 4.32 -6.14 1.86
C ARG A 403 3.73 -6.79 0.62
N PHE A 404 3.16 -6.00 -0.27
CA PHE A 404 2.58 -6.38 -1.54
C PHE A 404 3.46 -6.04 -2.76
N PRO A 405 3.66 -7.00 -3.69
CA PRO A 405 4.42 -6.77 -4.93
C PRO A 405 3.89 -5.58 -5.75
N HIS A 406 2.57 -5.41 -5.83
CA HIS A 406 1.94 -4.33 -6.59
C HIS A 406 2.32 -2.91 -6.14
N ARG A 407 2.92 -2.72 -4.95
CA ARG A 407 3.41 -1.38 -4.55
C ARG A 407 4.57 -0.88 -5.41
N PHE A 408 5.35 -1.77 -6.03
CA PHE A 408 6.40 -1.35 -6.98
C PHE A 408 5.83 -0.72 -8.26
N GLN A 409 4.59 -1.06 -8.62
CA GLN A 409 3.85 -0.44 -9.73
C GLN A 409 3.64 1.06 -9.51
N LEU A 410 3.65 1.56 -8.27
CA LEU A 410 3.54 2.99 -7.98
C LEU A 410 4.72 3.79 -8.53
N ILE A 411 5.91 3.18 -8.69
CA ILE A 411 7.03 3.80 -9.39
C ILE A 411 6.71 3.95 -10.89
N LEU A 412 6.09 2.93 -11.49
CA LEU A 412 5.60 3.01 -12.88
C LEU A 412 4.55 4.12 -13.00
N PHE A 413 3.61 4.21 -12.07
CA PHE A 413 2.56 5.23 -12.09
C PHE A 413 3.11 6.65 -11.89
N ALA A 414 4.20 6.83 -11.14
CA ALA A 414 4.87 8.12 -11.01
C ALA A 414 5.62 8.54 -12.29
N LEU A 415 6.18 7.59 -13.05
CA LEU A 415 6.94 7.85 -14.28
C LEU A 415 6.10 7.84 -15.56
N ALA A 416 5.02 7.06 -15.60
CA ALA A 416 4.20 6.87 -16.79
C ALA A 416 3.64 8.18 -17.34
N PRO A 417 3.15 9.12 -16.50
CA PRO A 417 2.69 10.41 -17.00
C PRO A 417 3.78 11.16 -17.75
N LEU A 418 5.02 11.16 -17.26
CA LEU A 418 6.13 11.79 -17.96
C LEU A 418 6.39 11.13 -19.32
N VAL A 419 6.52 9.80 -19.34
CA VAL A 419 6.97 9.06 -20.52
C VAL A 419 5.90 9.02 -21.61
N MET A 420 4.64 8.74 -21.26
CA MET A 420 3.53 8.70 -22.22
C MET A 420 3.24 10.07 -22.82
N SER A 421 3.37 11.15 -22.03
CA SER A 421 3.14 12.52 -22.50
C SER A 421 4.09 12.91 -23.63
N LEU A 422 5.33 12.42 -23.61
CA LEU A 422 6.28 12.67 -24.69
C LEU A 422 5.82 12.05 -26.02
N THR A 423 5.31 10.82 -25.97
CA THR A 423 4.77 10.12 -27.14
C THR A 423 3.55 10.87 -27.70
N LEU A 424 2.63 11.26 -26.83
CA LEU A 424 1.41 11.96 -27.21
C LEU A 424 1.69 13.37 -27.72
N ALA A 425 2.61 14.10 -27.10
CA ALA A 425 2.96 15.45 -27.54
C ALA A 425 3.63 15.44 -28.93
N LEU A 426 4.46 14.44 -29.22
CA LEU A 426 4.98 14.22 -30.58
C LEU A 426 3.87 13.89 -31.59
N LEU A 427 2.88 13.11 -31.19
CA LEU A 427 1.74 12.76 -32.04
C LEU A 427 0.90 14.00 -32.36
N ILE A 428 0.58 14.81 -31.35
CA ILE A 428 -0.16 16.07 -31.51
C ILE A 428 0.59 17.04 -32.41
N ASP A 429 1.90 17.25 -32.20
CA ASP A 429 2.74 18.09 -33.06
C ASP A 429 2.80 17.53 -34.51
N ALA A 430 2.84 16.20 -34.69
CA ALA A 430 2.88 15.59 -36.01
C ALA A 430 1.54 15.69 -36.77
N VAL A 431 0.41 15.50 -36.08
CA VAL A 431 -0.93 15.60 -36.68
C VAL A 431 -1.26 17.05 -37.01
N SER A 432 -1.04 17.97 -36.06
CA SER A 432 -1.23 19.41 -36.29
C SER A 432 -0.35 19.93 -37.43
N GLY A 433 0.94 19.56 -37.46
CA GLY A 433 1.85 19.93 -38.54
C GLY A 433 1.46 19.37 -39.93
N ARG A 434 0.82 18.19 -39.98
CA ARG A 434 0.27 17.64 -41.24
C ARG A 434 -0.96 18.39 -41.71
N TRP A 435 -1.85 18.78 -40.79
CA TRP A 435 -3.07 19.52 -41.10
C TRP A 435 -2.80 21.00 -41.43
N LEU A 436 -1.71 21.57 -40.88
CA LEU A 436 -1.29 22.94 -41.15
C LEU A 436 -0.44 23.10 -42.40
N ARG A 437 0.07 22.01 -43.02
CA ARG A 437 0.69 22.08 -44.33
C ARG A 437 -0.40 22.36 -45.36
N PRO A 438 -0.46 23.55 -45.98
CA PRO A 438 -1.29 23.72 -47.15
C PRO A 438 -0.76 22.74 -48.20
N ALA A 439 -1.64 22.01 -48.87
CA ALA A 439 -1.27 21.26 -50.06
C ALA A 439 -0.49 22.23 -50.96
N ALA A 440 0.82 22.02 -51.07
CA ALA A 440 1.67 22.87 -51.88
C ALA A 440 1.25 22.65 -53.34
N ARG A 441 0.33 23.49 -53.83
CA ARG A 441 0.13 23.64 -55.26
C ARG A 441 1.49 24.05 -55.85
N PRO A 442 1.98 23.40 -56.91
CA PRO A 442 3.26 23.75 -57.51
C PRO A 442 3.21 25.22 -57.90
N ALA A 443 4.07 26.04 -57.29
CA ALA A 443 4.18 27.45 -57.64
C ALA A 443 4.75 27.55 -59.05
N ARG A 444 3.88 27.89 -60.00
CA ARG A 444 4.27 28.31 -61.36
C ARG A 444 5.13 29.59 -61.21
N PRO A 445 6.28 29.69 -61.89
CA PRO A 445 7.19 30.82 -61.70
C PRO A 445 6.54 32.15 -62.12
N PRO A 446 6.87 33.29 -61.47
CA PRO A 446 6.23 34.56 -61.74
C PRO A 446 6.73 35.16 -63.06
N ARG A 447 5.81 35.59 -63.92
CA ARG A 447 6.10 36.57 -64.98
C ARG A 447 6.25 37.95 -64.34
N THR A 448 7.29 38.64 -64.78
CA THR A 448 7.72 39.98 -64.41
C THR A 448 6.69 41.06 -64.71
N GLY A 449 6.60 42.07 -63.84
CA GLY A 449 6.04 43.38 -64.18
C GLY A 449 5.31 44.12 -63.05
N THR A 450 5.91 45.23 -62.60
CA THR A 450 5.35 46.44 -61.93
C THR A 450 5.13 46.51 -60.38
N PRO A 451 5.27 47.72 -59.77
CA PRO A 451 5.79 47.92 -58.41
C PRO A 451 4.73 48.54 -57.44
N PRO A 452 5.06 49.13 -56.25
CA PRO A 452 4.61 48.60 -54.96
C PRO A 452 3.52 49.43 -54.26
N ALA A 453 2.54 48.76 -53.63
CA ALA A 453 1.58 49.37 -52.69
C ALA A 453 1.95 48.99 -51.24
N THR A 454 2.72 49.85 -50.56
CA THR A 454 3.38 49.55 -49.28
C THR A 454 2.54 49.72 -48.00
N THR A 455 1.26 50.10 -48.08
CA THR A 455 0.45 50.35 -46.86
C THR A 455 -0.73 49.39 -46.65
N ARG A 456 -1.28 48.74 -47.70
CA ARG A 456 -2.30 47.67 -47.55
C ARG A 456 -1.70 46.31 -47.19
N ALA A 457 -0.44 46.06 -47.55
CA ALA A 457 0.24 44.80 -47.26
C ALA A 457 0.42 44.56 -45.75
N ARG A 458 0.69 45.60 -44.95
CA ARG A 458 0.90 45.44 -43.49
C ARG A 458 -0.37 45.04 -42.74
N ARG A 459 -1.54 45.61 -43.08
CA ARG A 459 -2.85 45.22 -42.48
C ARG A 459 -3.33 43.84 -42.94
N ALA A 460 -3.08 43.46 -44.20
CA ALA A 460 -3.41 42.14 -44.72
C ALA A 460 -2.49 41.04 -44.12
N VAL A 461 -1.22 41.35 -43.88
CA VAL A 461 -0.27 40.44 -43.21
C VAL A 461 -0.65 40.24 -41.74
N THR A 462 -1.07 41.28 -41.02
CA THR A 462 -1.54 41.15 -39.62
C THR A 462 -2.87 40.41 -39.52
N ALA A 463 -3.82 40.62 -40.43
CA ALA A 463 -5.10 39.91 -40.44
C ALA A 463 -4.95 38.44 -40.88
N ARG A 464 -4.04 38.16 -41.82
CA ARG A 464 -3.70 36.79 -42.25
C ARG A 464 -2.90 36.05 -41.18
N ALA A 465 -1.98 36.72 -40.48
CA ALA A 465 -1.29 36.17 -39.32
C ALA A 465 -2.27 35.89 -38.17
N ALA A 466 -3.21 36.78 -37.88
CA ALA A 466 -4.24 36.55 -36.87
C ALA A 466 -5.21 35.40 -37.23
N ARG A 467 -5.56 35.23 -38.51
CA ARG A 467 -6.34 34.07 -38.99
C ARG A 467 -5.54 32.77 -38.97
N LEU A 468 -4.25 32.81 -39.30
CA LEU A 468 -3.35 31.65 -39.20
C LEU A 468 -3.16 31.21 -37.74
N LEU A 469 -2.96 32.15 -36.82
CA LEU A 469 -2.87 31.87 -35.38
C LEU A 469 -4.19 31.30 -34.82
N ARG A 470 -5.35 31.85 -35.22
CA ARG A 470 -6.66 31.26 -34.85
C ARG A 470 -6.87 29.86 -35.45
N GLY A 471 -6.45 29.64 -36.70
CA GLY A 471 -6.54 28.33 -37.35
C GLY A 471 -5.62 27.28 -36.73
N GLU A 472 -4.41 27.67 -36.34
CA GLU A 472 -3.42 26.80 -35.70
C GLU A 472 -3.86 26.29 -34.33
N HIS A 473 -4.44 27.17 -33.50
CA HIS A 473 -5.00 26.76 -32.21
C HIS A 473 -6.22 25.84 -32.37
N VAL A 474 -7.12 26.13 -33.32
CA VAL A 474 -8.29 25.27 -33.60
C VAL A 474 -7.86 23.90 -34.11
N VAL A 475 -6.89 23.85 -35.03
CA VAL A 475 -6.33 22.59 -35.55
C VAL A 475 -5.65 21.78 -34.45
N THR A 476 -4.89 22.43 -33.58
CA THR A 476 -4.24 21.76 -32.45
C THR A 476 -5.26 21.23 -31.44
N LEU A 477 -6.32 21.99 -31.15
CA LEU A 477 -7.43 21.54 -30.29
C LEU A 477 -8.19 20.37 -30.90
N LEU A 478 -8.48 20.39 -32.20
CA LEU A 478 -9.12 19.27 -32.90
C LEU A 478 -8.23 18.02 -32.90
N ALA A 479 -6.94 18.17 -33.21
CA ALA A 479 -5.98 17.08 -33.13
C ALA A 479 -5.90 16.50 -31.71
N THR A 480 -5.90 17.37 -30.70
CA THR A 480 -5.92 17.01 -29.28
C THR A 480 -7.21 16.25 -28.93
N ALA A 481 -8.38 16.68 -29.40
CA ALA A 481 -9.64 15.99 -29.18
C ALA A 481 -9.68 14.60 -29.83
N CYS A 482 -9.17 14.47 -31.06
CA CYS A 482 -9.05 13.17 -31.72
C CYS A 482 -8.10 12.22 -30.96
N VAL A 483 -6.93 12.74 -30.53
CA VAL A 483 -5.98 11.97 -29.72
C VAL A 483 -6.60 11.58 -28.38
N ALA A 484 -7.34 12.48 -27.73
CA ALA A 484 -8.03 12.21 -26.47
C ALA A 484 -9.06 11.08 -26.62
N ALA A 485 -9.88 11.14 -27.67
CA ALA A 485 -10.90 10.13 -27.94
C ALA A 485 -10.26 8.75 -28.09
N VAL A 486 -9.21 8.62 -28.90
CA VAL A 486 -8.48 7.35 -29.09
C VAL A 486 -7.77 6.91 -27.81
N PHE A 487 -7.18 7.85 -27.06
CA PHE A 487 -6.42 7.55 -25.85
C PHE A 487 -7.31 6.96 -24.74
N PHE A 488 -8.54 7.44 -24.57
CA PHE A 488 -9.44 6.94 -23.53
C PHE A 488 -10.33 5.76 -23.98
N THR A 489 -10.33 5.39 -25.26
CA THR A 489 -11.09 4.21 -25.75
C THR A 489 -10.76 2.92 -24.98
N PRO A 490 -9.48 2.55 -24.73
CA PRO A 490 -9.17 1.34 -23.98
C PRO A 490 -9.76 1.36 -22.57
N PHE A 491 -9.53 2.45 -21.83
CA PHE A 491 -10.07 2.62 -20.48
C PHE A 491 -11.59 2.47 -20.45
N TRP A 492 -12.32 3.23 -21.27
CA TRP A 492 -13.80 3.17 -21.28
C TRP A 492 -14.37 1.90 -21.94
N SER A 493 -13.57 1.09 -22.62
CA SER A 493 -14.03 -0.21 -23.14
C SER A 493 -14.23 -1.25 -22.04
N ASN A 494 -13.63 -1.07 -20.86
CA ASN A 494 -13.83 -1.94 -19.70
C ASN A 494 -15.16 -1.64 -19.00
N ALA A 495 -16.02 -2.66 -18.82
CA ALA A 495 -17.29 -2.52 -18.11
C ALA A 495 -17.13 -2.01 -16.66
N PRO A 496 -16.18 -2.53 -15.84
CA PRO A 496 -16.07 -2.11 -14.44
C PRO A 496 -15.77 -0.62 -14.27
N TYR A 497 -14.96 -0.03 -15.15
CA TYR A 497 -14.71 1.41 -15.10
C TYR A 497 -15.95 2.23 -15.48
N ARG A 498 -16.70 1.80 -16.50
CA ARG A 498 -17.96 2.46 -16.87
C ARG A 498 -18.99 2.40 -15.75
N ASP A 499 -19.14 1.25 -15.10
CA ASP A 499 -20.14 1.08 -14.05
C ASP A 499 -19.79 1.94 -12.81
N VAL A 500 -18.50 1.97 -12.42
CA VAL A 500 -18.04 2.75 -11.27
C VAL A 500 -18.08 4.24 -11.54
N PHE A 501 -17.52 4.73 -12.65
CA PHE A 501 -17.50 6.17 -12.91
C PHE A 501 -18.85 6.69 -13.45
N GLY A 502 -19.58 5.88 -14.20
CA GLY A 502 -20.87 6.24 -14.79
C GLY A 502 -22.04 6.29 -13.80
N SER A 503 -21.99 5.50 -12.71
CA SER A 503 -23.01 5.52 -11.66
C SER A 503 -23.01 6.79 -10.81
N GLY A 504 -21.92 7.57 -10.79
CA GLY A 504 -21.79 8.79 -9.98
C GLY A 504 -21.71 8.57 -8.47
N ASN A 505 -21.77 7.32 -8.00
CA ASN A 505 -21.55 6.92 -6.61
C ASN A 505 -20.54 5.76 -6.49
N MET A 506 -19.73 5.51 -7.54
CA MET A 506 -18.73 4.44 -7.56
C MET A 506 -19.32 3.04 -7.35
N ALA A 507 -20.37 2.73 -8.11
CA ALA A 507 -21.10 1.46 -8.05
C ALA A 507 -21.60 1.15 -6.63
N GLY A 508 -22.21 2.14 -5.98
CA GLY A 508 -22.73 2.04 -4.62
C GLY A 508 -21.72 2.36 -3.51
N PHE A 509 -20.41 2.37 -3.79
CA PHE A 509 -19.39 2.58 -2.76
C PHE A 509 -19.49 3.93 -2.01
N LEU A 510 -19.91 5.00 -2.70
CA LEU A 510 -20.11 6.33 -2.11
C LEU A 510 -21.59 6.61 -1.76
N SER A 511 -22.41 5.57 -1.65
CA SER A 511 -23.76 5.71 -1.13
C SER A 511 -23.70 5.87 0.40
N PRO A 512 -24.40 6.86 1.00
CA PRO A 512 -24.42 6.98 2.46
C PRO A 512 -25.21 5.83 3.10
N PHE A 513 -24.66 5.26 4.16
CA PHE A 513 -25.32 4.28 5.01
C PHE A 513 -26.16 4.97 6.08
N PRO A 514 -27.46 4.64 6.23
CA PRO A 514 -28.33 5.22 7.25
C PRO A 514 -27.94 4.72 8.66
N LEU A 515 -27.95 5.61 9.65
CA LEU A 515 -27.51 5.31 11.00
C LEU A 515 -28.65 5.04 12.00
N HIS A 516 -29.91 5.31 11.64
CA HIS A 516 -31.05 5.28 12.57
C HIS A 516 -31.10 4.01 13.45
N ASP A 517 -31.19 2.82 12.83
CA ASP A 517 -31.23 1.54 13.54
C ASP A 517 -29.97 1.29 14.41
N LEU A 518 -28.82 1.84 14.01
CA LEU A 518 -27.57 1.68 14.73
C LEU A 518 -27.47 2.68 15.90
N THR A 519 -28.06 3.86 15.77
CA THR A 519 -28.20 4.84 16.85
C THR A 519 -29.10 4.30 17.96
N GLU A 520 -30.26 3.73 17.62
CA GLU A 520 -31.15 3.08 18.60
C GLU A 520 -30.43 1.95 19.36
N LEU A 521 -29.65 1.14 18.63
CA LEU A 521 -28.83 0.10 19.25
C LEU A 521 -27.80 0.71 20.22
N LYS A 522 -27.14 1.80 19.83
CA LYS A 522 -26.14 2.47 20.67
C LYS A 522 -26.80 3.01 21.95
N GLU A 523 -27.94 3.67 21.84
CA GLU A 523 -28.71 4.17 22.98
C GLU A 523 -29.10 3.03 23.94
N ALA A 524 -29.64 1.92 23.40
CA ALA A 524 -29.98 0.75 24.20
C ALA A 524 -28.75 0.10 24.87
N LEU A 525 -27.58 0.15 24.22
CA LEU A 525 -26.33 -0.37 24.78
C LEU A 525 -25.72 0.57 25.82
N ASP A 526 -25.95 1.88 25.71
CA ASP A 526 -25.51 2.90 26.66
C ASP A 526 -26.30 2.84 27.98
N ASP A 527 -27.56 2.41 27.93
CA ASP A 527 -28.40 2.16 29.12
C ASP A 527 -28.01 0.89 29.90
N LEU A 528 -27.18 0.02 29.30
CA LEU A 528 -26.73 -1.22 29.91
C LEU A 528 -25.36 -1.05 30.58
N PRO A 529 -25.05 -1.85 31.62
CA PRO A 529 -23.76 -1.72 32.30
C PRO A 529 -22.59 -2.06 31.36
N THR A 530 -21.47 -1.35 31.49
CA THR A 530 -20.33 -1.53 30.60
C THR A 530 -19.85 -2.98 30.53
N GLY A 531 -19.49 -3.42 29.34
CA GLY A 531 -18.92 -4.74 29.08
C GLY A 531 -18.43 -4.86 27.66
N LYS A 532 -17.66 -5.93 27.37
CA LYS A 532 -17.13 -6.15 26.03
C LYS A 532 -18.27 -6.54 25.08
N THR A 533 -18.35 -5.84 23.96
CA THR A 533 -19.40 -5.98 22.96
C THR A 533 -18.79 -6.45 21.65
N VAL A 534 -19.27 -7.56 21.09
CA VAL A 534 -18.82 -8.05 19.78
C VAL A 534 -19.96 -8.01 18.77
N VAL A 535 -19.67 -7.61 17.53
CA VAL A 535 -20.64 -7.64 16.43
C VAL A 535 -20.40 -8.90 15.61
N LEU A 536 -21.44 -9.75 15.52
CA LEU A 536 -21.38 -11.01 14.80
C LEU A 536 -22.43 -11.08 13.67
N PRO A 537 -22.10 -11.77 12.56
CA PRO A 537 -20.75 -12.25 12.25
C PRO A 537 -19.82 -11.08 11.82
N PRO A 538 -18.48 -11.27 11.87
CA PRO A 538 -17.55 -10.27 11.36
C PRO A 538 -17.68 -10.08 9.84
N THR A 539 -17.31 -8.89 9.38
CA THR A 539 -17.53 -8.34 8.03
C THR A 539 -16.28 -8.37 7.14
N GLU A 540 -15.14 -8.84 7.67
CA GLU A 540 -13.82 -8.71 7.05
C GLU A 540 -13.70 -9.33 5.63
N THR A 541 -14.33 -10.48 5.38
CA THR A 541 -14.20 -11.24 4.11
C THR A 541 -15.54 -11.49 3.44
N ALA A 542 -15.63 -11.16 2.13
CA ALA A 542 -16.72 -11.53 1.21
C ALA A 542 -18.18 -11.28 1.66
N LYS A 543 -18.40 -10.48 2.71
CA LYS A 543 -19.74 -10.11 3.19
C LYS A 543 -20.12 -8.68 2.88
N LEU A 544 -21.40 -8.47 2.64
CA LEU A 544 -22.03 -7.17 2.43
C LEU A 544 -23.09 -6.95 3.51
N VAL A 545 -23.40 -5.68 3.76
CA VAL A 545 -24.47 -5.27 4.67
C VAL A 545 -25.49 -4.48 3.87
N ALA A 546 -26.70 -5.01 3.77
CA ALA A 546 -27.80 -4.30 3.15
C ALA A 546 -28.29 -3.18 4.08
N ASP A 547 -28.50 -1.98 3.54
CA ASP A 547 -29.17 -0.93 4.30
C ASP A 547 -30.70 -1.10 4.31
N SER A 548 -31.40 -0.19 4.99
CA SER A 548 -32.87 -0.17 5.06
C SER A 548 -33.54 0.00 3.70
N ASN A 549 -32.82 0.51 2.70
CA ASN A 549 -33.29 0.71 1.32
C ASN A 549 -32.88 -0.44 0.39
N GLY A 550 -32.19 -1.46 0.90
CA GLY A 550 -31.70 -2.60 0.12
C GLY A 550 -30.44 -2.32 -0.71
N VAL A 551 -29.69 -1.25 -0.40
CA VAL A 551 -28.38 -1.00 -1.01
C VAL A 551 -27.31 -1.74 -0.22
N ASP A 552 -26.42 -2.44 -0.92
CA ASP A 552 -25.34 -3.20 -0.31
C ASP A 552 -24.12 -2.32 -0.03
N HIS A 553 -23.61 -2.42 1.20
CA HIS A 553 -22.43 -1.72 1.68
C HIS A 553 -21.35 -2.71 2.11
N LYS A 554 -20.08 -2.32 1.95
CA LYS A 554 -18.94 -3.13 2.38
C LYS A 554 -18.28 -2.51 3.61
N PHE A 555 -18.34 -3.21 4.75
CA PHE A 555 -17.74 -2.77 6.02
C PHE A 555 -16.54 -3.63 6.43
N ILE A 556 -15.78 -3.09 7.37
CA ILE A 556 -14.94 -3.85 8.29
C ILE A 556 -15.44 -3.63 9.71
N ASP A 557 -15.14 -4.56 10.61
CA ASP A 557 -15.67 -4.57 11.99
C ASP A 557 -15.35 -3.30 12.78
N ARG A 558 -14.24 -2.63 12.43
CA ARG A 558 -13.85 -1.35 13.05
C ARG A 558 -14.92 -0.28 12.95
N PHE A 559 -15.74 -0.32 11.91
CA PHE A 559 -16.86 0.61 11.79
C PHE A 559 -17.79 0.52 13.00
N PHE A 560 -18.21 -0.69 13.35
CA PHE A 560 -19.09 -0.90 14.50
C PHE A 560 -18.36 -0.63 15.83
N ILE A 561 -17.11 -1.07 15.96
CA ILE A 561 -16.31 -0.85 17.17
C ILE A 561 -16.20 0.65 17.49
N TYR A 562 -15.82 1.47 16.50
CA TYR A 562 -15.65 2.90 16.71
C TYR A 562 -16.97 3.67 16.80
N TYR A 563 -18.05 3.18 16.21
CA TYR A 563 -19.36 3.81 16.36
C TYR A 563 -19.98 3.54 17.74
N LEU A 564 -19.99 2.27 18.16
CA LEU A 564 -20.56 1.85 19.43
C LEU A 564 -19.70 2.29 20.62
N GLU A 565 -18.40 2.48 20.40
CA GLU A 565 -17.48 3.04 21.42
C GLU A 565 -17.49 2.21 22.71
N LYS A 566 -17.60 0.89 22.58
CA LYS A 566 -17.50 -0.07 23.69
C LYS A 566 -16.26 -0.94 23.52
N PRO A 567 -15.67 -1.45 24.62
CA PRO A 567 -14.60 -2.44 24.55
C PRO A 567 -15.00 -3.61 23.66
N SER A 568 -14.12 -4.06 22.76
CA SER A 568 -14.45 -5.07 21.76
C SER A 568 -13.23 -5.87 21.31
N TYR A 569 -13.48 -6.87 20.47
CA TYR A 569 -12.47 -7.74 19.85
C TYR A 569 -12.41 -7.48 18.35
N TYR A 570 -11.27 -6.97 17.88
CA TYR A 570 -11.09 -6.75 16.45
C TYR A 570 -10.63 -8.03 15.73
N TYR A 571 -11.52 -8.62 14.93
CA TYR A 571 -11.26 -9.82 14.13
C TYR A 571 -10.52 -9.54 12.81
N GLY A 572 -10.41 -8.28 12.40
CA GLY A 572 -9.92 -7.92 11.07
C GLY A 572 -8.41 -8.13 10.83
N LEU A 573 -7.91 -7.86 9.63
CA LEU A 573 -6.57 -8.25 9.14
C LEU A 573 -5.42 -7.78 10.03
N THR A 574 -5.62 -6.66 10.72
CA THR A 574 -4.64 -6.03 11.61
C THR A 574 -4.99 -6.16 13.09
N GLY A 575 -5.96 -7.01 13.42
CA GLY A 575 -6.31 -7.40 14.77
C GLY A 575 -5.30 -8.40 15.33
N ASP A 576 -5.24 -8.41 16.65
CA ASP A 576 -4.39 -9.31 17.42
C ASP A 576 -4.69 -10.77 17.08
N VAL A 577 -3.64 -11.60 17.02
CA VAL A 577 -3.77 -13.00 16.58
C VAL A 577 -4.59 -13.82 17.58
N LYS A 578 -4.47 -13.55 18.88
CA LYS A 578 -5.26 -14.20 19.93
C LYS A 578 -6.74 -13.86 19.77
N ASN A 579 -7.06 -12.58 19.59
CA ASN A 579 -8.44 -12.12 19.35
C ASN A 579 -9.10 -12.83 18.16
N LYS A 580 -8.36 -13.00 17.07
CA LYS A 580 -8.84 -13.73 15.89
C LYS A 580 -9.11 -15.19 16.21
N PHE A 581 -8.21 -15.84 16.92
CA PHE A 581 -8.35 -17.24 17.29
C PHE A 581 -9.58 -17.48 18.18
N ASP A 582 -9.80 -16.61 19.17
CA ASP A 582 -10.93 -16.75 20.11
C ASP A 582 -12.28 -16.51 19.41
N VAL A 583 -12.39 -15.45 18.60
CA VAL A 583 -13.61 -15.18 17.81
C VAL A 583 -13.85 -16.27 16.76
N PHE A 584 -12.78 -16.83 16.18
CA PHE A 584 -12.88 -17.97 15.27
C PHE A 584 -13.51 -19.19 15.96
N LEU A 585 -13.10 -19.50 17.20
CA LEU A 585 -13.68 -20.58 17.98
C LEU A 585 -15.17 -20.36 18.27
N ILE A 586 -15.56 -19.13 18.61
CA ILE A 586 -16.97 -18.77 18.84
C ILE A 586 -17.80 -19.03 17.57
N LEU A 587 -17.36 -18.50 16.43
CA LEU A 587 -18.04 -18.64 15.15
C LEU A 587 -18.13 -20.10 14.70
N ARG A 588 -17.06 -20.88 14.90
CA ARG A 588 -17.05 -22.31 14.58
C ARG A 588 -18.10 -23.07 15.38
N GLY A 589 -18.18 -22.85 16.69
CA GLY A 589 -19.16 -23.51 17.54
C GLY A 589 -20.59 -23.15 17.11
N MET A 590 -20.87 -21.86 16.84
CA MET A 590 -22.18 -21.43 16.31
C MET A 590 -22.50 -22.08 14.95
N TYR A 591 -21.54 -22.07 14.02
CA TYR A 591 -21.69 -22.62 12.66
C TYR A 591 -22.04 -24.11 12.65
N TYR A 592 -21.33 -24.92 13.44
CA TYR A 592 -21.60 -26.35 13.57
C TYR A 592 -22.75 -26.67 14.54
N GLN A 593 -23.45 -25.64 15.02
CA GLN A 593 -24.56 -25.78 15.95
C GLN A 593 -24.18 -26.47 17.27
N GLN A 594 -23.00 -26.17 17.77
CA GLN A 594 -22.44 -26.72 18.99
C GLN A 594 -22.37 -25.66 20.07
N ASP A 595 -22.93 -25.94 21.24
CA ASP A 595 -23.16 -24.92 22.27
C ASP A 595 -21.91 -24.51 23.05
N TRP A 596 -20.78 -25.19 22.89
CA TRP A 596 -19.55 -24.91 23.66
C TRP A 596 -18.91 -23.55 23.34
N TRP A 597 -19.34 -22.86 22.28
CA TRP A 597 -18.88 -21.49 21.96
C TRP A 597 -19.03 -20.54 23.16
N ILE A 598 -20.03 -20.77 24.01
CA ILE A 598 -20.31 -19.99 25.21
C ILE A 598 -19.16 -20.06 26.23
N ASN A 599 -18.37 -21.14 26.25
CA ASN A 599 -17.19 -21.24 27.10
C ASN A 599 -16.14 -20.22 26.67
N VAL A 600 -15.90 -20.10 25.37
CA VAL A 600 -14.91 -19.17 24.83
C VAL A 600 -15.36 -17.73 25.06
N ALA A 601 -16.63 -17.43 24.75
CA ALA A 601 -17.20 -16.09 24.96
C ALA A 601 -17.11 -15.64 26.43
N ARG A 602 -17.43 -16.54 27.38
CA ARG A 602 -17.25 -16.29 28.83
C ARG A 602 -15.79 -16.16 29.24
N ASP A 603 -14.90 -16.95 28.63
CA ASP A 603 -13.49 -16.94 28.98
C ASP A 603 -12.86 -15.58 28.66
N ILE A 604 -13.14 -15.04 27.48
CA ILE A 604 -12.66 -13.73 27.04
C ILE A 604 -13.52 -12.55 27.55
N ASP A 605 -14.49 -12.81 28.42
CA ASP A 605 -15.35 -11.81 29.06
C ASP A 605 -16.25 -11.02 28.08
N VAL A 606 -16.68 -11.64 26.97
CA VAL A 606 -17.74 -11.04 26.13
C VAL A 606 -19.03 -10.96 26.95
N ARG A 607 -19.58 -9.74 27.02
CA ARG A 607 -20.84 -9.48 27.72
C ARG A 607 -22.00 -9.35 26.74
N TYR A 608 -21.78 -8.62 25.66
CA TYR A 608 -22.81 -8.31 24.69
C TYR A 608 -22.44 -8.85 23.32
N VAL A 609 -23.42 -9.48 22.66
CA VAL A 609 -23.32 -9.93 21.27
C VAL A 609 -24.36 -9.18 20.47
N VAL A 610 -23.90 -8.33 19.55
CA VAL A 610 -24.74 -7.66 18.58
C VAL A 610 -24.81 -8.54 17.33
N VAL A 611 -26.00 -8.98 16.97
CA VAL A 611 -26.27 -9.64 15.71
C VAL A 611 -26.69 -8.60 14.69
N ASN A 612 -25.93 -8.48 13.60
CA ASN A 612 -26.37 -7.70 12.45
C ASN A 612 -27.08 -8.61 11.43
N ARG A 613 -28.40 -8.47 11.34
CA ARG A 613 -29.28 -9.30 10.50
C ARG A 613 -29.25 -8.93 9.02
N ARG A 614 -28.62 -7.81 8.68
CA ARG A 614 -28.47 -7.33 7.31
C ARG A 614 -27.19 -7.81 6.65
N ILE A 615 -26.29 -8.45 7.40
CA ILE A 615 -25.10 -9.09 6.84
C ILE A 615 -25.52 -10.31 6.02
N HIS A 616 -25.00 -10.41 4.81
CA HIS A 616 -25.15 -11.57 3.96
C HIS A 616 -23.88 -11.82 3.14
N SER A 617 -23.66 -13.09 2.76
CA SER A 617 -22.58 -13.46 1.84
C SER A 617 -22.75 -12.76 0.49
N ASN A 618 -21.63 -12.35 -0.10
CA ASN A 618 -21.54 -11.85 -1.47
C ASN A 618 -21.70 -12.98 -2.52
N ARG A 619 -22.57 -13.96 -2.25
CA ARG A 619 -22.97 -15.05 -3.15
C ARG A 619 -21.78 -15.83 -3.75
N GLY A 620 -20.81 -16.19 -2.91
CA GLY A 620 -19.64 -17.01 -3.30
C GLY A 620 -18.50 -16.24 -3.98
N VAL A 621 -18.52 -14.91 -3.89
CA VAL A 621 -17.51 -14.03 -4.47
C VAL A 621 -16.48 -13.64 -3.39
N GLY A 622 -15.35 -14.33 -3.38
CA GLY A 622 -14.25 -14.21 -2.40
C GLY A 622 -14.08 -15.48 -1.54
N ALA A 623 -12.97 -15.58 -0.80
CA ALA A 623 -12.73 -16.73 0.09
C ALA A 623 -13.44 -16.55 1.43
N GLU A 624 -14.35 -17.47 1.77
CA GLU A 624 -15.00 -17.55 3.08
C GLU A 624 -14.58 -18.86 3.78
N TYR A 625 -14.08 -18.75 5.01
CA TYR A 625 -13.71 -19.94 5.80
C TYR A 625 -14.95 -20.66 6.39
N LEU A 626 -15.98 -19.90 6.80
CA LEU A 626 -17.29 -20.42 7.24
C LEU A 626 -18.39 -19.84 6.33
N PRO A 627 -18.70 -20.50 5.20
CA PRO A 627 -19.70 -20.00 4.26
C PRO A 627 -21.07 -19.84 4.90
N ASN A 628 -21.77 -18.72 4.66
CA ASN A 628 -23.11 -18.44 5.21
C ASN A 628 -23.19 -18.45 6.75
N VAL A 629 -22.10 -18.18 7.48
CA VAL A 629 -22.10 -18.21 8.96
C VAL A 629 -23.13 -17.27 9.58
N GLU A 630 -23.50 -16.17 8.92
CA GLU A 630 -24.58 -15.25 9.33
C GLU A 630 -25.89 -15.97 9.67
N SER A 631 -26.24 -17.01 8.91
CA SER A 631 -27.47 -17.78 9.08
C SER A 631 -27.47 -18.65 10.34
N TYR A 632 -26.33 -18.81 11.00
CA TYR A 632 -26.16 -19.67 12.18
C TYR A 632 -25.92 -18.90 13.49
N VAL A 633 -25.57 -17.60 13.41
CA VAL A 633 -25.26 -16.79 14.61
C VAL A 633 -26.48 -16.65 15.51
N GLU A 634 -27.58 -16.10 14.99
CA GLU A 634 -28.79 -15.87 15.79
C GLU A 634 -29.44 -17.17 16.29
N PRO A 635 -29.59 -18.23 15.47
CA PRO A 635 -30.02 -19.53 15.98
C PRO A 635 -29.10 -20.08 17.07
N GLY A 636 -27.78 -19.90 16.94
CA GLY A 636 -26.79 -20.32 17.93
C GLY A 636 -26.97 -19.66 19.30
N LEU A 637 -27.32 -18.37 19.31
CA LEU A 637 -27.65 -17.62 20.53
C LEU A 637 -28.98 -18.10 21.14
N ARG A 638 -30.02 -18.26 20.31
CA ARG A 638 -31.36 -18.67 20.76
C ARG A 638 -31.42 -20.10 21.33
N ARG A 639 -30.45 -20.97 21.00
CA ARG A 639 -30.35 -22.32 21.60
C ARG A 639 -29.98 -22.31 23.08
N LEU A 640 -29.44 -21.21 23.61
CA LEU A 640 -28.99 -21.09 24.99
C LEU A 640 -29.79 -20.02 25.76
N PRO A 641 -31.11 -20.17 25.91
CA PRO A 641 -31.95 -19.15 26.56
C PRO A 641 -31.64 -18.96 28.05
N ASP A 642 -31.03 -19.97 28.69
CA ASP A 642 -30.64 -19.89 30.11
C ASP A 642 -29.35 -19.08 30.31
N ASP A 643 -28.47 -19.04 29.30
CA ASP A 643 -27.15 -18.39 29.37
C ASP A 643 -27.13 -17.03 28.63
N VAL A 644 -28.13 -16.77 27.79
CA VAL A 644 -28.19 -15.60 26.89
C VAL A 644 -29.59 -14.99 26.89
N ALA A 645 -29.67 -13.68 27.16
CA ALA A 645 -30.92 -12.92 27.16
C ALA A 645 -30.95 -11.89 26.03
N LEU A 646 -32.06 -11.81 25.29
CA LEU A 646 -32.31 -10.72 24.35
C LEU A 646 -32.62 -9.44 25.12
N ARG A 647 -31.91 -8.34 24.82
CA ARG A 647 -32.07 -7.04 25.49
C ARG A 647 -32.67 -5.97 24.60
N PHE A 648 -32.37 -6.00 23.31
CA PHE A 648 -32.88 -5.05 22.34
C PHE A 648 -33.00 -5.73 20.97
N GLU A 649 -33.97 -5.30 20.17
CA GLU A 649 -34.16 -5.76 18.81
C GLU A 649 -34.82 -4.66 17.97
N ASN A 650 -34.32 -4.45 16.77
CA ASN A 650 -34.97 -3.65 15.74
C ASN A 650 -34.88 -4.35 14.36
N ALA A 651 -35.19 -3.61 13.30
CA ALA A 651 -35.26 -4.15 11.94
C ALA A 651 -33.90 -4.62 11.39
N SER A 652 -32.78 -4.20 11.97
CA SER A 652 -31.44 -4.50 11.46
C SER A 652 -30.53 -5.20 12.48
N TYR A 653 -30.76 -4.97 13.77
CA TYR A 653 -29.89 -5.46 14.84
C TYR A 653 -30.67 -6.16 15.95
N ALA A 654 -30.03 -7.13 16.58
CA ALA A 654 -30.47 -7.73 17.84
C ALA A 654 -29.30 -7.75 18.83
N LEU A 655 -29.56 -7.30 20.05
CA LEU A 655 -28.59 -7.23 21.14
C LEU A 655 -28.88 -8.33 22.15
N TYR A 656 -27.92 -9.23 22.32
CA TYR A 656 -27.97 -10.30 23.30
C TYR A 656 -26.96 -10.02 24.43
N GLU A 657 -27.36 -10.24 25.67
CA GLU A 657 -26.48 -10.25 26.84
C GLU A 657 -26.19 -11.70 27.25
N ILE A 658 -24.91 -12.01 27.44
CA ILE A 658 -24.49 -13.25 28.10
C ILE A 658 -24.68 -13.06 29.60
N THR A 659 -25.74 -13.66 30.16
CA THR A 659 -26.11 -13.55 31.57
C THR A 659 -25.27 -14.45 32.46
N ASP A 660 -24.85 -15.61 31.93
CA ASP A 660 -23.95 -16.53 32.62
C ASP A 660 -22.51 -16.02 32.53
N ARG A 661 -22.05 -15.35 33.58
CA ARG A 661 -20.69 -14.78 33.66
C ARG A 661 -19.79 -15.72 34.46
N ALA A 662 -18.53 -15.80 34.08
CA ALA A 662 -17.56 -16.60 34.80
C ALA A 662 -16.87 -15.78 35.91
N PRO A 663 -16.44 -16.43 37.02
CA PRO A 663 -15.67 -15.76 38.06
C PRO A 663 -14.33 -15.25 37.53
N ALA A 664 -13.87 -14.10 38.02
CA ALA A 664 -12.60 -13.51 37.61
C ALA A 664 -11.38 -14.30 38.14
N ASP A 665 -11.50 -14.90 39.33
CA ASP A 665 -10.43 -15.69 39.95
C ASP A 665 -10.67 -17.19 39.71
N ARG A 666 -10.02 -17.71 38.68
CA ARG A 666 -10.12 -19.12 38.28
C ARG A 666 -8.76 -19.61 37.76
N PRO A 667 -8.37 -20.86 38.05
CA PRO A 667 -7.09 -21.42 37.62
C PRO A 667 -6.97 -21.46 36.10
N THR A 668 -5.75 -21.35 35.59
CA THR A 668 -5.49 -21.43 34.15
C THR A 668 -5.54 -22.88 33.67
N LEU A 669 -6.24 -23.13 32.57
CA LEU A 669 -6.15 -24.34 31.75
C LEU A 669 -5.30 -24.02 30.52
N LEU A 670 -4.05 -24.49 30.52
CA LEU A 670 -3.17 -24.41 29.37
C LEU A 670 -3.52 -25.55 28.40
N VAL A 671 -3.97 -25.20 27.21
CA VAL A 671 -4.29 -26.11 26.11
C VAL A 671 -3.05 -26.24 25.23
N ASP A 672 -2.39 -27.38 25.33
CA ASP A 672 -1.27 -27.81 24.49
C ASP A 672 -1.54 -29.20 23.93
N SER A 673 -2.65 -29.32 23.20
CA SER A 673 -3.15 -30.56 22.64
C SER A 673 -3.43 -30.42 21.15
N SER A 674 -3.69 -31.54 20.49
CA SER A 674 -4.30 -31.54 19.17
C SER A 674 -5.68 -30.91 19.20
N TRP A 675 -6.13 -30.51 18.01
CA TRP A 675 -7.46 -29.96 17.79
C TRP A 675 -8.57 -30.93 18.22
N GLN A 676 -8.37 -32.23 18.01
CA GLN A 676 -9.36 -33.24 18.34
C GLN A 676 -9.58 -33.33 19.85
N THR A 677 -8.51 -33.45 20.64
CA THR A 677 -8.59 -33.54 22.11
C THR A 677 -9.23 -32.31 22.73
N TYR A 678 -8.88 -31.12 22.22
CA TYR A 678 -9.54 -29.88 22.65
C TYR A 678 -11.04 -29.91 22.37
N LEU A 679 -11.44 -30.31 21.15
CA LEU A 679 -12.86 -30.40 20.79
C LEU A 679 -13.62 -31.42 21.64
N GLU A 680 -13.05 -32.60 21.88
CA GLU A 680 -13.65 -33.62 22.76
C GLU A 680 -13.89 -33.07 24.17
N LEU A 681 -12.93 -32.34 24.72
CA LEU A 681 -13.07 -31.71 26.04
C LEU A 681 -14.25 -30.72 26.07
N VAL A 682 -14.32 -29.80 25.10
CA VAL A 682 -15.34 -28.73 25.12
C VAL A 682 -16.73 -29.24 24.72
N PHE A 683 -16.83 -30.29 23.91
CA PHE A 683 -18.11 -30.93 23.55
C PHE A 683 -18.82 -31.52 24.75
N HIS A 684 -18.07 -32.09 25.69
CA HIS A 684 -18.64 -32.74 26.87
C HIS A 684 -18.81 -31.82 28.07
N ARG A 685 -18.27 -30.59 28.05
CA ARG A 685 -18.28 -29.69 29.21
C ARG A 685 -18.52 -28.22 28.84
N ARG A 686 -19.78 -27.80 28.93
CA ARG A 686 -20.22 -26.40 28.66
C ARG A 686 -19.93 -25.40 29.78
N ASN A 687 -19.41 -25.85 30.92
CA ASN A 687 -19.13 -25.04 32.11
C ASN A 687 -17.63 -24.90 32.42
N LEU A 688 -16.75 -25.33 31.51
CA LEU A 688 -15.30 -25.26 31.72
C LEU A 688 -14.82 -23.86 32.04
N SER A 689 -15.34 -22.86 31.34
CA SER A 689 -15.02 -21.45 31.56
C SER A 689 -15.40 -20.93 32.95
N ARG A 690 -16.32 -21.59 33.67
CA ARG A 690 -16.64 -21.24 35.07
C ARG A 690 -15.53 -21.67 36.03
N CYS A 691 -14.77 -22.70 35.65
CA CYS A 691 -13.73 -23.30 36.48
C CYS A 691 -12.32 -22.92 36.04
N TYR A 692 -12.14 -22.57 34.77
CA TYR A 692 -10.81 -22.35 34.19
C TYR A 692 -10.76 -21.14 33.26
N THR A 693 -9.63 -20.44 33.29
CA THR A 693 -9.24 -19.49 32.24
C THR A 693 -8.49 -20.25 31.14
N PHE A 694 -8.84 -20.07 29.88
CA PHE A 694 -8.15 -20.77 28.80
C PHE A 694 -6.90 -20.02 28.33
N GLU A 695 -5.81 -20.74 28.15
CA GLU A 695 -4.62 -20.25 27.46
C GLU A 695 -4.16 -21.29 26.44
N PHE A 696 -3.70 -20.84 25.28
CA PHE A 696 -3.28 -21.72 24.19
C PHE A 696 -1.78 -21.53 23.96
N THR A 697 -1.01 -22.61 23.87
CA THR A 697 0.45 -22.54 23.72
C THR A 697 0.97 -21.60 22.62
N PRO A 698 0.40 -21.50 21.41
CA PRO A 698 0.93 -20.55 20.41
C PRO A 698 0.74 -19.06 20.80
N TYR A 699 -0.16 -18.73 21.72
CA TYR A 699 -0.56 -17.35 22.07
C TYR A 699 -0.62 -17.11 23.59
N VAL A 700 0.10 -17.92 24.36
CA VAL A 700 0.05 -17.91 25.82
C VAL A 700 0.59 -16.59 26.37
N ASP A 701 -0.11 -15.98 27.32
CA ASP A 701 0.44 -14.88 28.09
C ASP A 701 1.47 -15.41 29.11
N PRO A 702 2.76 -15.03 29.00
CA PRO A 702 3.80 -15.50 29.91
C PRO A 702 3.52 -15.15 31.38
N GLY A 703 2.80 -14.04 31.63
CA GLY A 703 2.43 -13.63 32.98
C GLY A 703 1.44 -14.58 33.64
N ARG A 704 0.58 -15.25 32.85
CA ARG A 704 -0.44 -16.19 33.34
C ARG A 704 0.09 -17.60 33.57
N VAL A 705 1.24 -17.94 33.00
CA VAL A 705 1.88 -19.26 33.11
C VAL A 705 3.29 -19.14 33.71
N ALA A 706 3.49 -18.11 34.54
CA ALA A 706 4.75 -17.83 35.21
C ALA A 706 5.15 -18.96 36.19
N PRO A 707 6.46 -19.14 36.45
CA PRO A 707 6.93 -20.10 37.46
C PRO A 707 6.31 -19.84 38.83
N GLY A 708 5.69 -20.86 39.42
CA GLY A 708 5.01 -20.77 40.73
C GLY A 708 3.49 -20.61 40.67
N THR A 709 2.91 -20.27 39.51
CA THR A 709 1.46 -20.23 39.33
C THR A 709 0.93 -21.63 39.00
N PRO A 710 0.03 -22.21 39.82
CA PRO A 710 -0.57 -23.50 39.49
C PRO A 710 -1.52 -23.36 38.29
N PHE A 711 -1.32 -24.18 37.27
CA PHE A 711 -2.21 -24.29 36.12
C PHE A 711 -2.47 -25.77 35.79
N THR A 712 -3.60 -26.04 35.17
CA THR A 712 -3.97 -27.36 34.65
C THR A 712 -3.50 -27.45 33.20
N LEU A 713 -2.91 -28.57 32.80
CA LEU A 713 -2.45 -28.80 31.44
C LEU A 713 -3.38 -29.80 30.73
N LEU A 714 -3.92 -29.41 29.57
CA LEU A 714 -4.51 -30.34 28.61
C LEU A 714 -3.46 -30.64 27.55
N THR A 715 -3.03 -31.91 27.46
CA THR A 715 -1.99 -32.34 26.52
C THR A 715 -2.25 -33.75 26.01
N ASP A 716 -1.85 -33.99 24.76
CA ASP A 716 -1.79 -35.32 24.16
C ASP A 716 -0.44 -36.01 24.44
N ASP A 717 0.60 -35.21 24.72
CA ASP A 717 1.96 -35.66 24.94
C ASP A 717 2.66 -34.77 25.98
N ALA A 718 2.76 -35.31 27.20
CA ALA A 718 3.43 -34.63 28.31
C ALA A 718 4.88 -34.26 28.01
N GLY A 719 5.59 -35.05 27.18
CA GLY A 719 6.98 -34.78 26.80
C GLY A 719 7.09 -33.53 25.93
N THR A 720 6.29 -33.44 24.87
CA THR A 720 6.22 -32.26 24.00
C THR A 720 5.75 -31.04 24.76
N SER A 721 4.76 -31.15 25.64
CA SER A 721 4.29 -30.03 26.44
C SER A 721 5.29 -29.54 27.48
N ALA A 722 6.06 -30.44 28.09
CA ALA A 722 7.16 -30.06 28.95
C ALA A 722 8.25 -29.29 28.17
N LEU A 723 8.55 -29.73 26.95
CA LEU A 723 9.46 -29.02 26.06
C LEU A 723 8.92 -27.65 25.65
N ASN A 724 7.66 -27.56 25.21
CA ASN A 724 7.01 -26.29 24.86
C ASN A 724 7.03 -25.32 26.04
N ARG A 725 6.69 -25.80 27.24
CA ARG A 725 6.78 -25.00 28.47
C ARG A 725 8.20 -24.52 28.75
N TYR A 726 9.18 -25.40 28.62
CA TYR A 726 10.59 -25.04 28.79
C TYR A 726 11.01 -23.98 27.77
N LEU A 727 10.55 -24.09 26.52
CA LEU A 727 10.77 -23.11 25.45
C LEU A 727 10.13 -21.74 25.78
N PHE A 728 8.94 -21.71 26.39
CA PHE A 728 8.31 -20.46 26.83
C PHE A 728 9.08 -19.78 27.97
N GLN A 729 9.61 -20.56 28.91
CA GLN A 729 10.37 -20.05 30.05
C GLN A 729 11.81 -19.68 29.70
N HIS A 730 12.35 -20.29 28.64
CA HIS A 730 13.69 -20.08 28.14
C HIS A 730 13.68 -19.84 26.62
N PRO A 731 13.13 -18.70 26.16
CA PRO A 731 13.07 -18.39 24.74
C PRO A 731 14.46 -18.33 24.08
N GLU A 732 15.51 -18.09 24.86
CA GLU A 732 16.92 -18.13 24.44
C GLU A 732 17.51 -19.54 24.29
N ALA A 733 16.90 -20.58 24.89
CA ALA A 733 17.47 -21.92 24.93
C ALA A 733 17.38 -22.66 23.59
N PHE A 734 16.46 -22.26 22.71
CA PHE A 734 16.31 -22.84 21.37
C PHE A 734 16.03 -21.73 20.35
N ALA A 735 16.69 -21.81 19.20
CA ALA A 735 16.33 -20.98 18.06
C ALA A 735 15.18 -21.66 17.29
N GLY A 736 13.96 -21.14 17.42
CA GLY A 736 12.89 -21.43 16.46
C GLY A 736 13.26 -20.95 15.06
N PRO A 737 12.51 -21.34 14.01
CA PRO A 737 12.70 -20.75 12.69
C PRO A 737 12.57 -19.23 12.80
N ASP A 738 13.59 -18.50 12.35
CA ASP A 738 13.64 -17.04 12.45
C ASP A 738 12.35 -16.44 11.85
N PRO A 739 11.55 -15.67 12.61
CA PRO A 739 10.29 -15.12 12.11
C PRO A 739 10.48 -14.20 10.90
N ARG A 740 11.68 -13.64 10.70
CA ARG A 740 12.05 -12.89 9.49
C ARG A 740 12.03 -13.77 8.24
N MET A 741 12.10 -15.10 8.39
CA MET A 741 12.08 -16.08 7.31
C MET A 741 10.67 -16.53 6.89
N PHE A 742 9.62 -16.22 7.66
CA PHE A 742 8.25 -16.62 7.35
C PHE A 742 7.71 -16.00 6.05
N ALA A 743 8.23 -14.83 5.67
CA ALA A 743 7.90 -14.19 4.40
C ALA A 743 8.53 -14.89 3.18
N PHE A 744 9.51 -15.79 3.40
CA PHE A 744 10.34 -16.37 2.36
C PHE A 744 10.18 -17.89 2.21
N ASN A 745 9.54 -18.58 3.15
CA ASN A 745 9.40 -20.03 3.15
C ASN A 745 7.92 -20.47 3.23
N ARG A 746 7.54 -21.45 2.40
CA ARG A 746 6.22 -22.12 2.42
C ARG A 746 5.98 -23.01 3.64
N THR A 747 7.04 -23.46 4.32
CA THR A 747 7.00 -24.63 5.22
C THR A 747 7.05 -24.31 6.71
N SER A 748 6.61 -23.12 7.15
CA SER A 748 6.59 -22.79 8.59
C SER A 748 5.59 -23.61 9.45
N SER A 749 4.89 -24.60 8.88
CA SER A 749 4.04 -25.54 9.63
C SER A 749 4.78 -26.77 10.20
N ARG A 750 6.10 -26.90 10.01
CA ARG A 750 6.91 -27.90 10.74
C ARG A 750 8.14 -27.27 11.39
N PRO A 751 8.25 -27.25 12.73
CA PRO A 751 9.48 -26.88 13.39
C PRO A 751 10.54 -27.93 13.05
N THR A 752 11.55 -27.55 12.26
CA THR A 752 12.81 -28.29 12.20
C THR A 752 13.71 -27.70 13.28
N THR A 753 13.56 -28.23 14.49
CA THR A 753 14.37 -27.90 15.66
C THR A 753 15.82 -28.31 15.40
N THR A 754 16.74 -27.35 15.40
CA THR A 754 18.19 -27.62 15.44
C THR A 754 18.73 -27.14 16.79
N CYS A 755 19.18 -28.09 17.61
CA CYS A 755 19.71 -27.83 18.94
C CYS A 755 21.07 -27.11 18.83
N ARG A 756 21.21 -25.88 19.35
CA ARG A 756 22.50 -25.20 19.50
C ARG A 756 23.07 -25.53 20.88
N ARG A 757 24.13 -26.34 20.89
CA ARG A 757 25.00 -26.69 22.03
C ARG A 757 24.45 -27.73 23.02
N CYS A 758 24.70 -29.00 22.71
CA CYS A 758 25.12 -29.96 23.72
C CYS A 758 26.62 -30.23 23.52
N SER A 759 27.46 -29.68 24.39
CA SER A 759 28.85 -30.09 24.53
C SER A 759 28.88 -31.05 25.72
N GLY A 760 28.63 -32.33 25.43
CA GLY A 760 28.61 -33.43 26.39
C GLY A 760 28.18 -34.74 25.71
N PRO A 761 28.92 -35.84 25.86
CA PRO A 761 28.65 -37.10 25.15
C PRO A 761 27.61 -37.94 25.89
N SER A 762 26.36 -37.49 25.96
CA SER A 762 25.27 -38.31 26.51
C SER A 762 23.90 -37.70 26.22
N CYS A 763 23.43 -37.76 24.98
CA CYS A 763 22.00 -37.74 24.63
C CYS A 763 21.84 -37.73 23.10
N CYS A 764 21.83 -38.92 22.48
CA CYS A 764 21.21 -39.16 21.16
C CYS A 764 21.27 -40.65 20.84
N SER A 765 20.30 -41.42 21.32
CA SER A 765 20.02 -42.75 20.76
C SER A 765 18.54 -43.07 20.93
N ARG A 766 17.76 -42.83 19.88
CA ARG A 766 16.58 -43.60 19.44
C ARG A 766 15.86 -42.82 18.34
N THR A 767 16.23 -43.10 17.10
CA THR A 767 15.34 -42.94 15.94
C THR A 767 14.43 -44.18 15.90
N PRO A 768 13.09 -44.05 15.88
CA PRO A 768 12.25 -45.11 15.37
C PRO A 768 12.14 -44.94 13.85
N SER A 769 12.64 -45.94 13.13
CA SER A 769 12.33 -46.22 11.74
C SER A 769 10.82 -46.44 11.58
N GLY A 770 10.16 -45.64 10.74
CA GLY A 770 8.74 -45.79 10.42
C GLY A 770 8.46 -45.30 9.01
N THR A 771 8.44 -46.24 8.07
CA THR A 771 8.04 -46.12 6.67
C THR A 771 6.64 -45.53 6.52
N ALA A 772 6.50 -44.51 5.66
CA ALA A 772 5.22 -44.03 5.17
C ALA A 772 4.70 -44.88 4.00
N PRO A 773 3.38 -45.08 3.87
CA PRO A 773 2.76 -45.23 2.56
C PRO A 773 1.77 -44.07 2.29
N ARG A 774 2.02 -43.48 1.11
CA ARG A 774 1.21 -42.64 0.19
C ARG A 774 -0.05 -41.94 0.68
#